data_AF-A0A0P7VFN3-F1
#
_entry.id   AF-A0A0P7VFN3-F1
#
_cell.length_a   1.000
_cell.length_b   1.000
_cell.length_c   1.000
_cell.angle_alpha   90.00
_cell.angle_beta   90.00
_cell.angle_gamma   90.00
#
_symmetry.space_group_name_H-M   'P 1'
#
loop_
_entity.id
_entity.type
_entity.pdbx_description
1 polymer ?
#
loop_
_entity_poly.entity_id
_entity_poly.type
_entity_poly.pdbx_seq_one_letter_code
_entity_poly.pdbx_strand_id
1 'polypeptide(L)'
;MQVCAAVIDNIWVRQVWKLGHLTGAFNYLGQEDRSSSALTATNIPFLQNVLNNDQFLHGAVDTQFIDENPDLFNLKPVQNRAQKLLHYLGHVMVNGPATPIPVKAKPSSTDPVVPPIPLGEPPVGFRDVLLREGPEGFARAVRAHRGLLLMDTTFRDAHQSLLATRVRTHDLKKIAPFVAHNFSGLFSLENWGGATFDVAMRFLWECPWRRLQELRALVPNVPFQMLLRGANAVGYTSYPDNAVFKFCEVAKENGMDIFRVFDSLNYLPNMLLGMEAAGSAGGVVEAAISYTGDVSDPTRQKYSLEYFLKLADELVKAGTHILAIKDMAGVLKPEASRLLVGALRDRFPEMPIHVHTHDTAGAGVAAMLACAEAGADIVDVAVDSMAGMTSQPSMGAIVACTKGTELSTATMKSGNADVYENEIPGGQYTNLHFQAHSMGLGHKFKEVKKAYVEANKLLGDLIKVTPSSKIVGDLAQFMVQNSLTREEVEQRADELSFPLSVVEFLQGHIGIPHGGFPEPFRSKVLKSLPRVEGRPGASLPPMDFDCLEKKLRAKHGDDITPEDVMSAAMYPKVFQEFKEFTSNFGPVDCLNTRLFLDGPKIAEEFEVELERGKTLHIKALALGDLNKAGQREVFFELNGQLRSVLVKDALAMKEMHFHPKALKDMRGQVGAPMPGKVVEVKVKEGQKVEKGQPLCVLSAMKMETVVNSPLSGTVAKVYVKPDSSLEGDDLILEISE
;
A
#
# COMPACT_ATOMS: atom_id res chain seq x y z
N MET A 1 -45.45 -1.64 -36.80
CA MET A 1 -45.99 -1.01 -35.57
C MET A 1 -44.85 -0.28 -34.89
N GLN A 2 -44.70 1.02 -35.15
CA GLN A 2 -43.84 1.92 -34.38
C GLN A 2 -44.61 2.28 -33.11
N VAL A 3 -44.07 1.94 -31.94
CA VAL A 3 -44.58 2.45 -30.67
C VAL A 3 -43.88 3.78 -30.41
N CYS A 4 -44.60 4.88 -30.63
CA CYS A 4 -44.29 6.17 -30.02
C CYS A 4 -44.47 6.03 -28.51
N ALA A 5 -43.39 6.06 -27.73
CA ALA A 5 -43.46 6.35 -26.31
C ALA A 5 -43.74 7.85 -26.16
N ALA A 6 -45.01 8.18 -25.94
CA ALA A 6 -45.45 9.54 -25.68
C ALA A 6 -44.91 10.05 -24.34
N VAL A 7 -44.54 11.32 -24.34
CA VAL A 7 -44.20 12.16 -23.18
C VAL A 7 -45.33 12.08 -22.15
N ILE A 8 -45.07 11.41 -21.03
CA ILE A 8 -45.84 11.55 -19.79
C ILE A 8 -44.95 12.37 -18.87
N ASP A 9 -45.51 13.41 -18.22
CA ASP A 9 -44.77 14.31 -17.31
C ASP A 9 -43.86 13.55 -16.34
N ASN A 10 -42.66 14.08 -16.08
CA ASN A 10 -41.62 13.48 -15.21
C ASN A 10 -41.99 13.49 -13.70
N ILE A 11 -43.24 13.20 -13.35
CA ILE A 11 -43.74 13.14 -11.97
C ILE A 11 -43.58 11.71 -11.43
N TRP A 12 -42.64 11.52 -10.50
CA TRP A 12 -42.39 10.22 -9.86
C TRP A 12 -43.28 9.97 -8.64
N VAL A 13 -43.34 10.95 -7.73
CA VAL A 13 -44.15 10.90 -6.49
C VAL A 13 -44.67 12.30 -6.20
N ARG A 14 -45.94 12.43 -5.79
CA ARG A 14 -46.51 13.68 -5.27
C ARG A 14 -46.64 13.57 -3.75
N GLN A 15 -45.90 14.39 -3.02
CA GLN A 15 -45.97 14.46 -1.58
C GLN A 15 -46.81 15.68 -1.14
N VAL A 16 -47.75 15.44 -0.23
CA VAL A 16 -48.60 16.49 0.35
C VAL A 16 -48.61 16.30 1.84
N TRP A 17 -48.25 17.33 2.59
CA TRP A 17 -48.22 17.28 4.04
C TRP A 17 -49.21 18.26 4.64
N LYS A 18 -49.88 17.82 5.69
CA LYS A 18 -50.83 18.64 6.44
C LYS A 18 -50.35 18.69 7.88
N LEU A 19 -49.66 19.78 8.22
CA LEU A 19 -48.97 19.94 9.49
C LEU A 19 -49.35 21.28 10.13
N GLY A 20 -49.33 21.36 11.46
CA GLY A 20 -49.65 22.59 12.20
C GLY A 20 -48.58 23.69 12.10
N HIS A 21 -47.35 23.33 11.71
CA HIS A 21 -46.24 24.25 11.48
C HIS A 21 -45.38 23.76 10.30
N LEU A 22 -44.88 24.71 9.50
CA LEU A 22 -43.98 24.45 8.37
C LEU A 22 -42.73 23.69 8.80
N THR A 23 -42.20 23.89 10.00
CA THR A 23 -41.04 23.16 10.55
C THR A 23 -41.25 21.64 10.69
N GLY A 24 -42.48 21.16 10.85
CA GLY A 24 -42.76 19.71 10.92
C GLY A 24 -42.58 18.99 9.57
N ALA A 25 -42.65 19.75 8.48
CA ALA A 25 -42.51 19.29 7.10
C ALA A 25 -41.07 18.76 6.91
N PHE A 26 -40.09 19.58 7.29
CA PHE A 26 -38.66 19.35 7.17
C PHE A 26 -38.19 17.97 7.61
N ASN A 27 -38.69 17.51 8.76
CA ASN A 27 -38.27 16.23 9.34
C ASN A 27 -38.70 15.03 8.47
N TYR A 28 -39.76 15.16 7.68
CA TYR A 28 -40.30 14.07 6.86
C TYR A 28 -39.60 13.93 5.49
N LEU A 29 -39.27 15.03 4.79
CA LEU A 29 -38.53 14.96 3.50
C LEU A 29 -37.11 14.45 3.74
N GLY A 30 -36.49 14.85 4.86
CA GLY A 30 -35.18 14.34 5.27
C GLY A 30 -35.19 12.84 5.67
N GLN A 31 -36.35 12.29 6.06
CA GLN A 31 -36.52 10.85 6.31
C GLN A 31 -36.82 10.07 5.02
N GLU A 32 -37.64 10.61 4.12
CA GLU A 32 -37.98 9.93 2.86
C GLU A 32 -36.82 9.90 1.87
N ASP A 33 -35.98 10.95 1.79
CA ASP A 33 -34.75 10.96 0.97
C ASP A 33 -33.78 9.83 1.38
N ARG A 34 -33.75 9.49 2.68
CA ARG A 34 -32.97 8.34 3.20
C ARG A 34 -33.59 6.99 2.87
N SER A 35 -34.88 6.94 2.56
CA SER A 35 -35.62 5.72 2.21
C SER A 35 -35.75 5.50 0.71
N SER A 36 -35.68 6.56 -0.10
CA SER A 36 -35.87 6.48 -1.55
C SER A 36 -34.63 5.92 -2.24
N SER A 37 -34.79 4.74 -2.84
CA SER A 37 -33.74 4.01 -3.55
C SER A 37 -33.81 4.24 -5.06
N ALA A 38 -34.22 5.45 -5.46
CA ALA A 38 -34.48 5.73 -6.88
C ALA A 38 -33.15 5.67 -7.66
N LEU A 39 -33.13 4.81 -8.67
CA LEU A 39 -32.02 4.62 -9.63
C LEU A 39 -31.85 5.81 -10.60
N THR A 40 -32.57 6.91 -10.39
CA THR A 40 -32.67 8.09 -11.26
C THR A 40 -32.50 9.37 -10.44
N ALA A 41 -31.86 10.38 -11.04
CA ALA A 41 -31.65 11.68 -10.40
C ALA A 41 -33.00 12.34 -10.05
N THR A 42 -33.14 12.81 -8.81
CA THR A 42 -34.36 13.45 -8.29
C THR A 42 -34.11 14.93 -8.00
N ASN A 43 -35.17 15.72 -7.89
CA ASN A 43 -35.12 17.12 -7.48
C ASN A 43 -35.13 17.31 -5.95
N ILE A 44 -34.96 16.23 -5.16
CA ILE A 44 -35.04 16.29 -3.70
C ILE A 44 -33.99 17.24 -3.09
N PRO A 45 -32.70 17.23 -3.50
CA PRO A 45 -31.72 18.18 -2.95
C PRO A 45 -32.09 19.65 -3.23
N PHE A 46 -32.71 19.93 -4.37
CA PHE A 46 -33.22 21.25 -4.69
C PHE A 46 -34.39 21.65 -3.78
N LEU A 47 -35.35 20.74 -3.56
CA LEU A 47 -36.46 20.97 -2.64
C LEU A 47 -35.98 21.17 -1.20
N GLN A 48 -34.93 20.48 -0.76
CA GLN A 48 -34.31 20.71 0.55
C GLN A 48 -33.71 22.11 0.66
N ASN A 49 -33.01 22.58 -0.37
CA ASN A 49 -32.48 23.95 -0.41
C ASN A 49 -33.61 24.99 -0.37
N VAL A 50 -34.69 24.78 -1.13
CA VAL A 50 -35.88 25.66 -1.11
C VAL A 50 -36.49 25.73 0.27
N LEU A 51 -36.67 24.57 0.91
CA LEU A 51 -37.25 24.50 2.24
C LEU A 51 -36.34 25.15 3.28
N ASN A 52 -35.01 25.00 3.18
CA ASN A 52 -34.06 25.60 4.12
C ASN A 52 -33.79 27.10 3.89
N ASN A 53 -34.39 27.71 2.86
CA ASN A 53 -34.20 29.13 2.58
C ASN A 53 -35.10 30.00 3.48
N ASP A 54 -34.52 31.02 4.10
CA ASP A 54 -35.22 31.91 5.04
C ASP A 54 -36.40 32.67 4.41
N GLN A 55 -36.30 33.09 3.15
CA GLN A 55 -37.40 33.78 2.45
C GLN A 55 -38.60 32.85 2.28
N PHE A 56 -38.35 31.59 1.90
CA PHE A 56 -39.37 30.56 1.74
C PHE A 56 -40.03 30.21 3.08
N LEU A 57 -39.24 30.06 4.14
CA LEU A 57 -39.70 29.78 5.51
C LEU A 57 -40.65 30.85 6.06
N HIS A 58 -40.37 32.12 5.78
CA HIS A 58 -41.18 33.25 6.25
C HIS A 58 -42.32 33.62 5.28
N GLY A 59 -42.48 32.88 4.18
CA GLY A 59 -43.52 33.14 3.16
C GLY A 59 -43.31 34.44 2.38
N ALA A 60 -42.11 35.02 2.43
CA ALA A 60 -41.72 36.24 1.73
C ALA A 60 -41.14 35.90 0.35
N VAL A 61 -41.90 35.17 -0.46
CA VAL A 61 -41.48 34.71 -1.80
C VAL A 61 -42.50 35.11 -2.86
N ASP A 62 -42.03 35.41 -4.05
CA ASP A 62 -42.85 35.65 -5.23
C ASP A 62 -42.44 34.71 -6.38
N THR A 63 -42.91 34.98 -7.59
CA THR A 63 -42.61 34.15 -8.76
C THR A 63 -41.16 34.23 -9.22
N GLN A 64 -40.38 35.21 -8.77
CA GLN A 64 -38.96 35.39 -9.10
C GLN A 64 -38.03 34.75 -8.07
N PHE A 65 -38.55 34.28 -6.92
CA PHE A 65 -37.77 33.69 -5.83
C PHE A 65 -36.68 32.70 -6.27
N ILE A 66 -36.99 31.76 -7.15
CA ILE A 66 -36.01 30.76 -7.62
C ILE A 66 -34.90 31.43 -8.45
N ASP A 67 -35.25 32.39 -9.30
CA ASP A 67 -34.31 33.09 -10.17
C ASP A 67 -33.41 34.06 -9.37
N GLU A 68 -33.92 34.63 -8.27
CA GLU A 68 -33.21 35.55 -7.37
C GLU A 68 -32.33 34.84 -6.33
N ASN A 69 -32.50 33.52 -6.15
CA ASN A 69 -31.73 32.70 -5.20
C ASN A 69 -30.94 31.60 -5.94
N PRO A 70 -29.88 31.95 -6.70
CA PRO A 70 -29.10 30.97 -7.47
C PRO A 70 -28.43 29.91 -6.57
N ASP A 71 -28.22 30.20 -5.29
CA ASP A 71 -27.68 29.27 -4.30
C ASP A 71 -28.57 28.04 -4.08
N LEU A 72 -29.86 28.09 -4.44
CA LEU A 72 -30.76 26.92 -4.40
C LEU A 72 -30.28 25.78 -5.31
N PHE A 73 -29.52 26.11 -6.36
CA PHE A 73 -28.92 25.16 -7.29
C PHE A 73 -27.54 24.67 -6.85
N ASN A 74 -27.04 25.11 -5.70
CA ASN A 74 -25.87 24.51 -5.06
C ASN A 74 -26.26 23.18 -4.40
N LEU A 75 -26.47 22.17 -5.24
CA LEU A 75 -26.93 20.85 -4.81
C LEU A 75 -25.75 20.07 -4.23
N LYS A 76 -25.77 19.83 -2.92
CA LYS A 76 -24.79 18.94 -2.28
C LYS A 76 -25.10 17.49 -2.69
N PRO A 77 -24.13 16.74 -3.26
CA PRO A 77 -24.33 15.34 -3.57
C PRO A 77 -24.66 14.55 -2.30
N VAL A 78 -25.73 13.76 -2.32
CA VAL A 78 -26.04 12.84 -1.21
C VAL A 78 -24.96 11.76 -1.15
N GLN A 79 -24.24 11.68 -0.03
CA GLN A 79 -23.17 10.70 0.15
C GLN A 79 -23.73 9.29 0.34
N ASN A 80 -23.78 8.50 -0.74
CA ASN A 80 -24.28 7.12 -0.68
C ASN A 80 -23.22 6.11 -0.21
N ARG A 81 -22.65 6.32 0.99
CA ARG A 81 -21.55 5.50 1.53
C ARG A 81 -21.94 4.03 1.75
N ALA A 82 -23.17 3.78 2.22
CA ALA A 82 -23.65 2.43 2.46
C ALA A 82 -23.76 1.63 1.15
N GLN A 83 -24.34 2.21 0.08
CA GLN A 83 -24.41 1.52 -1.21
C GLN A 83 -23.01 1.24 -1.81
N LYS A 84 -22.06 2.17 -1.63
CA LYS A 84 -20.67 1.95 -2.08
C LYS A 84 -20.00 0.79 -1.34
N LEU A 85 -20.23 0.67 -0.03
CA LEU A 85 -19.76 -0.47 0.75
C LEU A 85 -20.41 -1.78 0.32
N LEU A 86 -21.73 -1.80 0.07
CA LEU A 86 -22.40 -2.99 -0.48
C LEU A 86 -21.82 -3.37 -1.85
N HIS A 87 -21.50 -2.37 -2.68
CA HIS A 87 -20.87 -2.60 -3.98
C HIS A 87 -19.47 -3.22 -3.83
N TYR A 88 -18.68 -2.79 -2.84
CA TYR A 88 -17.40 -3.41 -2.52
C TYR A 88 -17.56 -4.86 -2.04
N LEU A 89 -18.44 -5.10 -1.07
CA LEU A 89 -18.71 -6.44 -0.55
C LEU A 89 -19.20 -7.38 -1.65
N GLY A 90 -20.10 -6.91 -2.52
CA GLY A 90 -20.54 -7.64 -3.71
C GLY A 90 -19.40 -7.90 -4.70
N HIS A 91 -18.51 -6.93 -4.91
CA HIS A 91 -17.32 -7.12 -5.73
C HIS A 91 -16.44 -8.24 -5.19
N VAL A 92 -16.16 -8.26 -3.89
CA VAL A 92 -15.34 -9.29 -3.26
C VAL A 92 -16.02 -10.67 -3.33
N MET A 93 -17.33 -10.74 -3.14
CA MET A 93 -18.09 -12.00 -3.28
C MET A 93 -18.03 -12.59 -4.70
N VAL A 94 -18.00 -11.76 -5.74
CA VAL A 94 -17.97 -12.21 -7.15
C VAL A 94 -16.54 -12.46 -7.64
N ASN A 95 -15.63 -11.54 -7.38
CA ASN A 95 -14.31 -11.49 -8.01
C ASN A 95 -13.15 -11.88 -7.05
N GLY A 96 -13.44 -12.05 -5.76
CA GLY A 96 -12.43 -12.21 -4.71
C GLY A 96 -11.82 -10.88 -4.26
N PRO A 97 -10.78 -10.91 -3.42
CA PRO A 97 -10.17 -9.71 -2.84
C PRO A 97 -9.66 -8.77 -3.92
N ALA A 98 -9.96 -7.47 -3.77
CA ALA A 98 -9.34 -6.42 -4.59
C ALA A 98 -7.81 -6.31 -4.34
N THR A 99 -7.35 -6.77 -3.18
CA THR A 99 -5.94 -6.81 -2.80
C THR A 99 -5.33 -8.16 -3.16
N PRO A 100 -4.25 -8.22 -3.96
CA PRO A 100 -3.61 -9.49 -4.31
C PRO A 100 -3.09 -10.23 -3.06
N ILE A 101 -3.52 -11.48 -2.87
CA ILE A 101 -3.04 -12.36 -1.80
C ILE A 101 -2.09 -13.39 -2.42
N PRO A 102 -0.80 -13.39 -2.07
CA PRO A 102 0.20 -14.28 -2.68
C PRO A 102 0.12 -15.74 -2.19
N VAL A 103 -0.72 -16.00 -1.18
CA VAL A 103 -0.90 -17.30 -0.53
C VAL A 103 -2.34 -17.75 -0.60
N LYS A 104 -2.57 -19.06 -0.69
CA LYS A 104 -3.92 -19.66 -0.69
C LYS A 104 -4.42 -19.99 0.73
N ALA A 105 -3.88 -19.32 1.75
CA ALA A 105 -4.25 -19.55 3.14
C ALA A 105 -5.67 -19.01 3.38
N LYS A 106 -6.49 -19.79 4.08
CA LYS A 106 -7.81 -19.33 4.53
C LYS A 106 -7.66 -18.47 5.79
N PRO A 107 -8.51 -17.45 6.00
CA PRO A 107 -8.52 -16.73 7.26
C PRO A 107 -8.79 -17.66 8.44
N SER A 108 -8.25 -17.28 9.60
CA SER A 108 -8.62 -17.90 10.87
C SER A 108 -10.13 -17.80 11.10
N SER A 109 -10.73 -18.88 11.61
CA SER A 109 -12.12 -18.88 12.07
C SER A 109 -12.29 -18.26 13.45
N THR A 110 -11.19 -18.01 14.15
CA THR A 110 -11.19 -17.47 15.52
C THR A 110 -10.96 -15.98 15.46
N ASP A 111 -11.90 -15.23 16.03
CA ASP A 111 -11.72 -13.80 16.24
C ASP A 111 -10.68 -13.54 17.33
N PRO A 112 -9.74 -12.61 17.12
CA PRO A 112 -8.75 -12.27 18.13
C PRO A 112 -9.43 -11.60 19.33
N VAL A 113 -9.11 -12.09 20.53
CA VAL A 113 -9.57 -11.48 21.78
C VAL A 113 -8.76 -10.22 22.04
N VAL A 114 -9.42 -9.08 22.13
CA VAL A 114 -8.79 -7.83 22.57
C VAL A 114 -8.69 -7.87 24.10
N PRO A 115 -7.49 -7.71 24.69
CA PRO A 115 -7.33 -7.69 26.14
C PRO A 115 -8.14 -6.55 26.79
N PRO A 116 -8.54 -6.69 28.07
CA PRO A 116 -9.26 -5.65 28.78
C PRO A 116 -8.40 -4.38 28.91
N ILE A 117 -9.02 -3.23 28.63
CA ILE A 117 -8.39 -1.91 28.71
C ILE A 117 -8.87 -1.23 30.00
N PRO A 118 -7.95 -0.69 30.84
CA PRO A 118 -8.34 0.07 32.02
C PRO A 118 -9.24 1.26 31.68
N LEU A 119 -10.16 1.62 32.58
CA LEU A 119 -10.98 2.83 32.44
C LEU A 119 -10.16 4.08 32.78
N GLY A 120 -10.34 5.16 32.02
CA GLY A 120 -9.70 6.46 32.25
C GLY A 120 -8.63 6.80 31.21
N GLU A 121 -7.90 7.88 31.44
CA GLU A 121 -6.78 8.30 30.58
C GLU A 121 -5.56 7.37 30.77
N PRO A 122 -4.74 7.17 29.72
CA PRO A 122 -3.52 6.37 29.85
C PRO A 122 -2.48 7.08 30.73
N PRO A 123 -1.53 6.33 31.34
CA PRO A 123 -0.48 6.92 32.16
C PRO A 123 0.41 7.88 31.38
N VAL A 124 1.03 8.83 32.09
CA VAL A 124 2.03 9.76 31.52
C VAL A 124 3.16 8.95 30.87
N GLY A 125 3.54 9.33 29.66
CA GLY A 125 4.60 8.71 28.88
C GLY A 125 5.67 9.69 28.42
N PHE A 126 6.61 9.19 27.63
CA PHE A 126 7.73 9.98 27.13
C PHE A 126 7.30 11.14 26.19
N ARG A 127 6.10 11.08 25.62
CA ARG A 127 5.59 12.19 24.80
C ARG A 127 5.24 13.42 25.63
N ASP A 128 4.79 13.24 26.86
CA ASP A 128 4.50 14.35 27.75
C ASP A 128 5.76 15.18 28.03
N VAL A 129 6.92 14.50 28.14
CA VAL A 129 8.24 15.16 28.24
C VAL A 129 8.56 15.92 26.97
N LEU A 130 8.38 15.29 25.80
CA LEU A 130 8.61 15.94 24.50
C LEU A 130 7.74 17.20 24.32
N LEU A 131 6.45 17.13 24.64
CA LEU A 131 5.54 18.26 24.50
C LEU A 131 5.86 19.40 25.48
N ARG A 132 6.36 19.06 26.68
CA ARG A 132 6.70 20.06 27.70
C ARG A 132 8.06 20.71 27.45
N GLU A 133 9.06 19.94 27.02
CA GLU A 133 10.47 20.35 27.05
C GLU A 133 11.12 20.41 25.65
N GLY A 134 10.37 20.04 24.61
CA GLY A 134 10.84 20.00 23.23
C GLY A 134 11.84 18.88 22.95
N PRO A 135 12.33 18.78 21.69
CA PRO A 135 13.23 17.71 21.25
C PRO A 135 14.51 17.55 22.08
N GLU A 136 15.13 18.67 22.46
CA GLU A 136 16.33 18.70 23.30
C GLU A 136 16.08 18.19 24.73
N GLY A 137 14.95 18.60 25.33
CA GLY A 137 14.55 18.11 26.65
C GLY A 137 14.23 16.62 26.63
N PHE A 138 13.55 16.18 25.57
CA PHE A 138 13.29 14.77 25.32
C PHE A 138 14.58 13.94 25.22
N ALA A 139 15.56 14.37 24.41
CA ALA A 139 16.84 13.67 24.28
C ALA A 139 17.59 13.57 25.62
N ARG A 140 17.61 14.65 26.41
CA ARG A 140 18.19 14.61 27.77
C ARG A 140 17.46 13.63 28.69
N ALA A 141 16.13 13.58 28.64
CA ALA A 141 15.34 12.67 29.46
C ALA A 141 15.57 11.20 29.07
N VAL A 142 15.74 10.92 27.78
CA VAL A 142 16.13 9.59 27.27
C VAL A 142 17.49 9.19 27.82
N ARG A 143 18.51 10.06 27.70
CA ARG A 143 19.85 9.76 28.22
C ARG A 143 19.90 9.59 29.73
N ALA A 144 19.08 10.34 30.47
CA ALA A 144 19.00 10.28 31.92
C ALA A 144 18.19 9.07 32.43
N HIS A 145 17.49 8.35 31.55
CA HIS A 145 16.71 7.18 31.93
C HIS A 145 17.63 6.08 32.47
N ARG A 146 17.19 5.43 33.56
CA ARG A 146 17.88 4.27 34.13
C ARG A 146 17.24 2.99 33.62
N GLY A 147 18.03 2.17 32.94
CA GLY A 147 17.56 0.95 32.28
C GLY A 147 17.56 1.10 30.76
N LEU A 148 17.24 0.02 30.07
CA LEU A 148 17.10 0.02 28.62
C LEU A 148 15.69 0.48 28.21
N LEU A 149 15.59 1.40 27.27
CA LEU A 149 14.33 1.77 26.65
C LEU A 149 14.05 0.89 25.43
N LEU A 150 12.77 0.60 25.19
CA LEU A 150 12.33 -0.18 24.03
C LEU A 150 11.51 0.69 23.07
N MET A 151 11.78 0.52 21.78
CA MET A 151 10.92 1.02 20.70
C MET A 151 10.15 -0.15 20.08
N ASP A 152 8.82 -0.06 20.05
CA ASP A 152 7.99 -1.09 19.41
C ASP A 152 7.82 -0.83 17.90
N THR A 153 8.21 -1.79 17.06
CA THR A 153 8.07 -1.75 15.60
C THR A 153 6.84 -2.49 15.08
N THR A 154 6.01 -3.05 15.96
CA THR A 154 4.87 -3.92 15.60
C THR A 154 3.90 -3.22 14.63
N PHE A 155 3.74 -1.91 14.74
CA PHE A 155 2.80 -1.12 13.93
C PHE A 155 3.37 -0.69 12.57
N ARG A 156 4.67 -0.94 12.30
CA ARG A 156 5.35 -0.53 11.07
C ARG A 156 6.27 -1.62 10.52
N ASP A 157 7.49 -1.76 11.06
CA ASP A 157 8.52 -2.59 10.43
C ASP A 157 8.24 -4.09 10.54
N ALA A 158 7.68 -4.53 11.66
CA ALA A 158 7.44 -5.95 11.89
C ALA A 158 6.53 -6.57 10.81
N HIS A 159 5.38 -5.94 10.55
CA HIS A 159 4.47 -6.38 9.49
C HIS A 159 4.95 -6.00 8.10
N GLN A 160 5.78 -4.97 7.95
CA GLN A 160 6.48 -4.70 6.69
C GLN A 160 7.37 -5.89 6.29
N SER A 161 8.07 -6.48 7.25
CA SER A 161 8.95 -7.64 7.07
C SER A 161 8.21 -8.96 6.93
N LEU A 162 7.20 -9.22 7.78
CA LEU A 162 6.54 -10.53 7.87
C LEU A 162 5.31 -10.66 6.97
N LEU A 163 4.57 -9.56 6.79
CA LEU A 163 3.22 -9.56 6.19
C LEU A 163 3.11 -8.59 5.01
N ALA A 164 4.23 -8.28 4.37
CA ALA A 164 4.30 -7.37 3.23
C ALA A 164 3.58 -6.03 3.48
N THR A 165 3.67 -5.51 4.70
CA THR A 165 3.06 -4.23 5.12
C THR A 165 1.53 -4.21 5.09
N ARG A 166 0.86 -5.37 5.17
CA ARG A 166 -0.60 -5.50 4.96
C ARG A 166 -1.46 -5.40 6.22
N VAL A 167 -0.88 -5.09 7.39
CA VAL A 167 -1.69 -4.86 8.60
C VAL A 167 -2.49 -3.57 8.45
N ARG A 168 -3.80 -3.67 8.67
CA ARG A 168 -4.79 -2.62 8.39
C ARG A 168 -5.01 -1.72 9.60
N THR A 169 -5.46 -0.50 9.35
CA THR A 169 -5.78 0.49 10.40
C THR A 169 -6.80 -0.06 11.39
N HIS A 170 -7.78 -0.82 10.91
CA HIS A 170 -8.80 -1.50 11.73
C HIS A 170 -8.20 -2.33 12.88
N ASP A 171 -7.20 -3.16 12.58
CA ASP A 171 -6.61 -4.07 13.57
C ASP A 171 -5.72 -3.29 14.55
N LEU A 172 -4.97 -2.30 14.05
CA LEU A 172 -4.12 -1.44 14.89
C LEU A 172 -4.95 -0.61 15.88
N LYS A 173 -6.09 -0.04 15.45
CA LYS A 173 -6.98 0.74 16.32
C LYS A 173 -7.55 -0.07 17.48
N LYS A 174 -7.89 -1.34 17.23
CA LYS A 174 -8.47 -2.20 18.25
C LYS A 174 -7.53 -2.41 19.44
N ILE A 175 -6.23 -2.52 19.19
CA ILE A 175 -5.23 -2.77 20.23
C ILE A 175 -4.56 -1.49 20.75
N ALA A 176 -4.64 -0.37 20.02
CA ALA A 176 -4.00 0.89 20.37
C ALA A 176 -4.28 1.38 21.81
N PRO A 177 -5.53 1.39 22.33
CA PRO A 177 -5.76 1.78 23.72
C PRO A 177 -5.05 0.87 24.73
N PHE A 178 -4.99 -0.44 24.46
CA PHE A 178 -4.25 -1.36 25.33
C PHE A 178 -2.76 -1.02 25.36
N VAL A 179 -2.18 -0.67 24.22
CA VAL A 179 -0.78 -0.20 24.10
C VAL A 179 -0.58 1.09 24.89
N ALA A 180 -1.46 2.07 24.73
CA ALA A 180 -1.38 3.35 25.45
C ALA A 180 -1.35 3.16 26.98
N HIS A 181 -2.15 2.23 27.50
CA HIS A 181 -2.24 1.96 28.94
C HIS A 181 -1.12 1.07 29.49
N ASN A 182 -0.77 -0.01 28.78
CA ASN A 182 0.10 -1.06 29.31
C ASN A 182 1.56 -0.96 28.84
N PHE A 183 1.82 -0.13 27.83
CA PHE A 183 3.14 0.12 27.25
C PHE A 183 3.48 1.62 27.27
N SER A 184 2.97 2.36 28.26
CA SER A 184 3.22 3.80 28.43
C SER A 184 4.70 4.14 28.65
N GLY A 185 5.52 3.16 29.05
CA GLY A 185 6.96 3.28 29.24
C GLY A 185 7.81 3.11 27.98
N LEU A 186 7.21 2.82 26.82
CA LEU A 186 7.96 2.75 25.56
C LEU A 186 8.63 4.10 25.25
N PHE A 187 9.84 4.03 24.69
CA PHE A 187 10.52 5.21 24.14
C PHE A 187 9.68 5.82 23.01
N SER A 188 9.25 4.97 22.08
CA SER A 188 8.34 5.36 21.01
C SER A 188 7.65 4.14 20.41
N LEU A 189 6.58 4.40 19.65
CA LEU A 189 5.89 3.42 18.82
C LEU A 189 6.18 3.79 17.36
N GLU A 190 6.90 2.93 16.65
CA GLU A 190 7.12 3.12 15.22
C GLU A 190 5.89 2.61 14.47
N ASN A 191 5.14 3.54 13.86
CA ASN A 191 3.85 3.23 13.25
C ASN A 191 3.66 3.82 11.85
N TRP A 192 4.69 4.48 11.30
CA TRP A 192 4.57 5.23 10.06
C TRP A 192 5.88 5.35 9.26
N GLY A 193 5.79 5.84 8.03
CA GLY A 193 6.92 5.86 7.10
C GLY A 193 7.28 4.46 6.56
N GLY A 194 8.48 4.33 6.00
CA GLY A 194 8.83 3.11 5.25
C GLY A 194 7.84 2.85 4.10
N ALA A 195 7.39 1.61 3.95
CA ALA A 195 6.44 1.24 2.89
C ALA A 195 4.97 1.52 3.24
N THR A 196 4.65 1.86 4.49
CA THR A 196 3.25 1.96 4.95
C THR A 196 2.44 3.01 4.20
N PHE A 197 3.07 4.12 3.81
CA PHE A 197 2.40 5.23 3.13
C PHE A 197 1.85 4.83 1.75
N ASP A 198 2.70 4.23 0.89
CA ASP A 198 2.29 3.71 -0.42
C ASP A 198 1.32 2.53 -0.28
N VAL A 199 1.65 1.57 0.60
CA VAL A 199 0.87 0.33 0.73
C VAL A 199 -0.55 0.59 1.23
N ALA A 200 -0.71 1.51 2.18
CA ALA A 200 -2.04 1.90 2.69
C ALA A 200 -2.96 2.33 1.53
N MET A 201 -2.49 3.24 0.67
CA MET A 201 -3.29 3.73 -0.45
C MET A 201 -3.44 2.69 -1.56
N ARG A 202 -2.32 2.05 -1.96
CA ARG A 202 -2.25 1.19 -3.16
C ARG A 202 -2.95 -0.15 -2.98
N PHE A 203 -2.82 -0.74 -1.79
CA PHE A 203 -3.22 -2.12 -1.57
C PHE A 203 -4.28 -2.28 -0.50
N LEU A 204 -4.30 -1.42 0.52
CA LEU A 204 -5.29 -1.47 1.59
C LEU A 204 -6.46 -0.52 1.33
N TRP A 205 -6.31 0.38 0.35
CA TRP A 205 -7.29 1.38 -0.03
C TRP A 205 -7.76 2.24 1.15
N GLU A 206 -6.82 2.58 2.02
CA GLU A 206 -7.03 3.41 3.20
C GLU A 206 -6.06 4.58 3.25
N CYS A 207 -6.50 5.69 3.86
CA CYS A 207 -5.69 6.89 3.96
C CYS A 207 -4.62 6.72 5.06
N PRO A 208 -3.31 6.81 4.74
CA PRO A 208 -2.27 6.70 5.75
C PRO A 208 -2.36 7.82 6.79
N TRP A 209 -2.79 9.04 6.39
CA TRP A 209 -2.92 10.19 7.29
C TRP A 209 -4.02 9.99 8.31
N ARG A 210 -5.18 9.47 7.88
CA ARG A 210 -6.25 9.09 8.79
C ARG A 210 -5.77 8.04 9.79
N ARG A 211 -5.01 7.04 9.34
CA ARG A 211 -4.38 6.06 10.23
C ARG A 211 -3.52 6.75 11.31
N LEU A 212 -2.69 7.71 10.93
CA LEU A 212 -1.86 8.47 11.87
C LEU A 212 -2.72 9.23 12.90
N GLN A 213 -3.69 10.01 12.43
CA GLN A 213 -4.59 10.82 13.25
C GLN A 213 -5.39 9.97 14.23
N GLU A 214 -5.99 8.87 13.76
CA GLU A 214 -6.82 8.00 14.58
C GLU A 214 -5.98 7.25 15.62
N LEU A 215 -4.80 6.75 15.25
CA LEU A 215 -3.88 6.15 16.23
C LEU A 215 -3.39 7.19 17.24
N ARG A 216 -3.13 8.42 16.82
CA ARG A 216 -2.66 9.50 17.70
C ARG A 216 -3.69 9.86 18.76
N ALA A 217 -4.97 9.85 18.39
CA ALA A 217 -6.07 10.04 19.32
C ALA A 217 -6.19 8.89 20.34
N LEU A 218 -5.89 7.66 19.92
CA LEU A 218 -5.99 6.45 20.77
C LEU A 218 -4.76 6.23 21.65
N VAL A 219 -3.58 6.72 21.25
CA VAL A 219 -2.32 6.57 21.98
C VAL A 219 -1.74 7.94 22.27
N PRO A 220 -2.30 8.78 23.14
CA PRO A 220 -1.88 10.18 23.30
C PRO A 220 -0.52 10.37 24.00
N ASN A 221 -0.04 9.38 24.75
CA ASN A 221 1.06 9.47 25.72
C ASN A 221 2.42 8.91 25.23
N VAL A 222 2.44 8.02 24.23
CA VAL A 222 3.67 7.44 23.66
C VAL A 222 4.08 8.21 22.40
N PRO A 223 5.37 8.60 22.24
CA PRO A 223 5.83 9.27 21.02
C PRO A 223 5.62 8.39 19.78
N PHE A 224 5.20 8.99 18.68
CA PHE A 224 5.16 8.29 17.39
C PHE A 224 6.45 8.50 16.61
N GLN A 225 6.96 7.41 16.07
CA GLN A 225 8.17 7.41 15.26
C GLN A 225 7.89 6.96 13.83
N MET A 226 8.59 7.60 12.88
CA MET A 226 8.58 7.19 11.49
C MET A 226 9.99 7.02 10.92
N LEU A 227 10.09 6.14 9.92
CA LEU A 227 11.28 6.03 9.08
C LEU A 227 11.17 7.00 7.89
N LEU A 228 12.11 7.96 7.81
CA LEU A 228 12.17 9.00 6.79
C LEU A 228 13.45 8.85 5.94
N ARG A 229 13.32 8.73 4.62
CA ARG A 229 14.47 8.79 3.71
C ARG A 229 14.82 10.25 3.44
N GLY A 230 16.04 10.67 3.77
CA GLY A 230 16.40 12.09 3.89
C GLY A 230 15.99 12.98 2.71
N ALA A 231 16.32 12.58 1.47
CA ALA A 231 16.00 13.37 0.28
C ALA A 231 14.67 13.01 -0.41
N ASN A 232 13.92 12.04 0.14
CA ASN A 232 12.74 11.49 -0.54
C ASN A 232 11.49 11.39 0.34
N ALA A 233 11.62 11.74 1.61
CA ALA A 233 10.63 11.49 2.65
C ALA A 233 10.17 10.02 2.68
N VAL A 234 9.00 9.74 2.11
CA VAL A 234 8.39 8.40 2.01
C VAL A 234 8.31 7.87 0.58
N GLY A 235 8.70 8.68 -0.40
CA GLY A 235 8.53 8.40 -1.82
C GLY A 235 9.65 7.59 -2.47
N TYR A 236 9.40 7.12 -3.70
CA TYR A 236 10.35 6.29 -4.46
C TYR A 236 11.16 7.05 -5.52
N THR A 237 10.83 8.31 -5.79
CA THR A 237 11.54 9.17 -6.76
C THR A 237 12.26 10.31 -6.06
N SER A 238 13.10 11.07 -6.76
CA SER A 238 13.61 12.33 -6.23
C SER A 238 12.51 13.39 -6.19
N TYR A 239 12.51 14.22 -5.14
CA TYR A 239 11.58 15.33 -4.99
C TYR A 239 12.36 16.63 -4.83
N PRO A 240 11.79 17.78 -5.20
CA PRO A 240 12.34 19.07 -4.81
C PRO A 240 12.39 19.20 -3.28
N ASP A 241 13.40 19.91 -2.77
CA ASP A 241 13.64 20.06 -1.33
C ASP A 241 12.39 20.56 -0.59
N ASN A 242 11.67 21.54 -1.17
CA ASN A 242 10.46 22.09 -0.56
C ASN A 242 9.34 21.04 -0.32
N ALA A 243 9.33 19.95 -1.07
CA ALA A 243 8.41 18.84 -0.83
C ALA A 243 8.78 17.98 0.37
N VAL A 244 10.08 17.83 0.67
CA VAL A 244 10.55 17.14 1.88
C VAL A 244 10.22 17.96 3.12
N PHE A 245 10.47 19.28 3.08
CA PHE A 245 10.09 20.20 4.15
C PHE A 245 8.58 20.19 4.40
N LYS A 246 7.78 20.36 3.34
CA LYS A 246 6.32 20.37 3.48
C LYS A 246 5.78 19.04 4.00
N PHE A 247 6.37 17.93 3.60
CA PHE A 247 6.01 16.62 4.12
C PHE A 247 6.25 16.50 5.63
N CYS A 248 7.42 16.93 6.12
CA CYS A 248 7.75 16.87 7.54
C CYS A 248 6.85 17.78 8.37
N GLU A 249 6.53 18.97 7.87
CA GLU A 249 5.58 19.90 8.48
C GLU A 249 4.20 19.23 8.64
N VAL A 250 3.61 18.74 7.54
CA VAL A 250 2.27 18.11 7.58
C VAL A 250 2.29 16.84 8.44
N ALA A 251 3.37 16.05 8.42
CA ALA A 251 3.53 14.90 9.32
C ALA A 251 3.55 15.29 10.80
N LYS A 252 4.26 16.37 11.15
CA LYS A 252 4.32 16.86 12.52
C LYS A 252 2.97 17.40 12.99
N GLU A 253 2.28 18.18 12.16
CA GLU A 253 0.93 18.69 12.42
C GLU A 253 -0.09 17.56 12.68
N ASN A 254 0.08 16.44 11.99
CA ASN A 254 -0.75 15.25 12.14
C ASN A 254 -0.36 14.33 13.31
N GLY A 255 0.67 14.69 14.09
CA GLY A 255 1.01 14.01 15.34
C GLY A 255 2.21 13.06 15.26
N MET A 256 3.04 13.15 14.22
CA MET A 256 4.35 12.50 14.22
C MET A 256 5.31 13.20 15.20
N ASP A 257 6.12 12.45 15.95
CA ASP A 257 7.01 13.03 16.97
C ASP A 257 8.48 12.88 16.62
N ILE A 258 8.90 11.70 16.17
CA ILE A 258 10.29 11.33 15.93
C ILE A 258 10.50 10.95 14.46
N PHE A 259 11.48 11.58 13.82
CA PHE A 259 11.86 11.32 12.43
C PHE A 259 13.21 10.63 12.41
N ARG A 260 13.20 9.31 12.14
CA ARG A 260 14.41 8.53 11.90
C ARG A 260 14.89 8.77 10.48
N VAL A 261 15.82 9.71 10.32
CA VAL A 261 16.36 10.16 9.03
C VAL A 261 17.53 9.27 8.62
N PHE A 262 17.39 8.58 7.50
CA PHE A 262 18.48 7.77 6.93
C PHE A 262 18.67 8.07 5.45
N ASP A 263 19.85 7.73 4.94
CA ASP A 263 20.10 7.61 3.51
C ASP A 263 20.55 6.18 3.18
N SER A 264 20.09 5.66 2.04
CA SER A 264 20.37 4.28 1.62
C SER A 264 21.84 3.99 1.35
N LEU A 265 22.68 5.02 1.22
CA LEU A 265 24.12 4.95 0.98
C LEU A 265 24.93 5.64 2.09
N ASN A 266 24.29 6.04 3.19
CA ASN A 266 24.87 6.94 4.19
C ASN A 266 25.40 8.24 3.57
N TYR A 267 24.75 8.72 2.51
CA TYR A 267 25.16 9.94 1.83
C TYR A 267 24.74 11.18 2.63
N LEU A 268 25.72 11.75 3.33
CA LEU A 268 25.51 12.82 4.30
C LEU A 268 24.65 14.00 3.79
N PRO A 269 24.85 14.56 2.58
CA PRO A 269 24.03 15.68 2.12
C PRO A 269 22.52 15.40 2.09
N ASN A 270 22.11 14.18 1.73
CA ASN A 270 20.70 13.79 1.74
C ASN A 270 20.17 13.67 3.17
N MET A 271 20.99 13.16 4.08
CA MET A 271 20.63 13.05 5.49
C MET A 271 20.46 14.44 6.11
N LEU A 272 21.40 15.36 5.85
CA LEU A 272 21.34 16.74 6.35
C LEU A 272 20.07 17.46 5.92
N LEU A 273 19.66 17.33 4.65
CA LEU A 273 18.39 17.88 4.16
C LEU A 273 17.18 17.35 4.95
N GLY A 274 17.13 16.02 5.16
CA GLY A 274 16.04 15.41 5.92
C GLY A 274 16.04 15.79 7.40
N MET A 275 17.23 15.93 8.00
CA MET A 275 17.42 16.39 9.37
C MET A 275 16.93 17.83 9.53
N GLU A 276 17.32 18.71 8.60
CA GLU A 276 16.88 20.10 8.59
C GLU A 276 15.36 20.22 8.40
N ALA A 277 14.77 19.45 7.48
CA ALA A 277 13.33 19.41 7.25
C ALA A 277 12.56 18.95 8.50
N ALA A 278 12.99 17.85 9.14
CA ALA A 278 12.37 17.34 10.35
C ALA A 278 12.53 18.28 11.55
N GLY A 279 13.73 18.86 11.72
CA GLY A 279 14.01 19.82 12.78
C GLY A 279 13.23 21.12 12.62
N SER A 280 13.14 21.64 11.39
CA SER A 280 12.36 22.85 11.06
C SER A 280 10.87 22.67 11.30
N ALA A 281 10.35 21.45 11.13
CA ALA A 281 8.97 21.11 11.49
C ALA A 281 8.75 21.04 13.01
N GLY A 282 9.81 21.03 13.83
CA GLY A 282 9.74 20.86 15.29
C GLY A 282 9.72 19.39 15.74
N GLY A 283 10.14 18.46 14.89
CA GLY A 283 10.27 17.04 15.21
C GLY A 283 11.57 16.69 15.94
N VAL A 284 11.58 15.55 16.63
CA VAL A 284 12.83 14.95 17.12
C VAL A 284 13.58 14.35 15.95
N VAL A 285 14.76 14.90 15.67
CA VAL A 285 15.68 14.40 14.63
C VAL A 285 16.50 13.24 15.18
N GLU A 286 16.29 12.04 14.63
CA GLU A 286 17.10 10.85 14.87
C GLU A 286 17.88 10.50 13.59
N ALA A 287 19.17 10.85 13.54
CA ALA A 287 20.01 10.55 12.39
C ALA A 287 20.51 9.10 12.43
N ALA A 288 20.14 8.31 11.43
CA ALA A 288 20.39 6.88 11.38
C ALA A 288 21.49 6.50 10.37
N ILE A 289 22.56 5.91 10.89
CA ILE A 289 23.64 5.32 10.11
C ILE A 289 23.26 3.90 9.71
N SER A 290 23.13 3.63 8.41
CA SER A 290 22.90 2.27 7.91
C SER A 290 24.16 1.42 8.11
N TYR A 291 24.02 0.33 8.85
CA TYR A 291 25.13 -0.59 9.14
C TYR A 291 25.31 -1.62 8.03
N THR A 292 26.57 -1.91 7.72
CA THR A 292 26.98 -2.97 6.81
C THR A 292 28.42 -3.37 7.15
N GLY A 293 28.90 -4.46 6.57
CA GLY A 293 30.24 -4.93 6.89
C GLY A 293 30.28 -5.77 8.16
N ASP A 294 31.42 -5.74 8.85
CA ASP A 294 31.62 -6.34 10.16
C ASP A 294 32.79 -5.62 10.82
N VAL A 295 32.52 -4.69 11.75
CA VAL A 295 33.58 -3.90 12.41
C VAL A 295 34.50 -4.74 13.30
N SER A 296 34.08 -5.96 13.65
CA SER A 296 34.91 -6.92 14.39
C SER A 296 35.87 -7.70 13.50
N ASP A 297 35.73 -7.64 12.17
CA ASP A 297 36.57 -8.35 11.21
C ASP A 297 37.68 -7.43 10.67
N PRO A 298 38.95 -7.62 11.08
CA PRO A 298 40.05 -6.78 10.65
C PRO A 298 40.40 -6.93 9.15
N THR A 299 39.82 -7.90 8.44
CA THR A 299 40.01 -8.03 6.99
C THR A 299 39.04 -7.16 6.18
N ARG A 300 37.97 -6.65 6.80
CA ARG A 300 36.89 -5.89 6.13
C ARG A 300 36.99 -4.39 6.37
N GLN A 301 38.05 -3.78 5.86
CA GLN A 301 38.41 -2.39 6.18
C GLN A 301 37.59 -1.29 5.49
N LYS A 302 36.76 -1.61 4.48
CA LYS A 302 35.96 -0.60 3.77
C LYS A 302 34.94 0.11 4.68
N TYR A 303 34.28 -0.65 5.55
CA TYR A 303 33.33 -0.15 6.54
C TYR A 303 33.87 -0.47 7.93
N SER A 304 35.01 0.15 8.25
CA SER A 304 35.68 0.00 9.53
C SER A 304 34.96 0.74 10.65
N LEU A 305 35.35 0.48 11.90
CA LEU A 305 34.86 1.25 13.04
C LEU A 305 35.05 2.77 12.84
N GLU A 306 36.22 3.17 12.33
CA GLU A 306 36.55 4.58 12.06
C GLU A 306 35.62 5.21 11.02
N TYR A 307 35.16 4.46 10.02
CA TYR A 307 34.17 4.95 9.06
C TYR A 307 32.87 5.35 9.76
N PHE A 308 32.37 4.50 10.66
CA PHE A 308 31.14 4.76 11.39
C PHE A 308 31.30 5.92 12.39
N LEU A 309 32.44 6.00 13.09
CA LEU A 309 32.72 7.09 14.02
C LEU A 309 32.81 8.45 13.32
N LYS A 310 33.46 8.54 12.17
CA LYS A 310 33.52 9.78 11.37
C LYS A 310 32.15 10.22 10.89
N LEU A 311 31.31 9.28 10.45
CA LEU A 311 29.96 9.62 10.05
C LEU A 311 29.13 10.11 11.24
N ALA A 312 29.28 9.46 12.40
CA ALA A 312 28.64 9.90 13.64
C ALA A 312 29.07 11.32 14.04
N ASP A 313 30.36 11.68 13.92
CA ASP A 313 30.83 13.05 14.18
C ASP A 313 30.08 14.09 13.34
N GLU A 314 29.94 13.83 12.04
CA GLU A 314 29.27 14.76 11.13
C GLU A 314 27.77 14.90 11.47
N LEU A 315 27.10 13.81 11.84
CA LEU A 315 25.68 13.82 12.21
C LEU A 315 25.44 14.50 13.57
N VAL A 316 26.32 14.28 14.55
CA VAL A 316 26.27 14.97 15.85
C VAL A 316 26.54 16.46 15.67
N LYS A 317 27.55 16.83 14.87
CA LYS A 317 27.85 18.22 14.53
C LYS A 317 26.70 18.91 13.80
N ALA A 318 25.95 18.16 12.99
CA ALA A 318 24.76 18.65 12.32
C ALA A 318 23.53 18.80 13.23
N GLY A 319 23.63 18.46 14.51
CA GLY A 319 22.57 18.68 15.49
C GLY A 319 21.52 17.57 15.55
N THR A 320 21.91 16.31 15.34
CA THR A 320 21.01 15.19 15.65
C THR A 320 20.69 15.17 17.15
N HIS A 321 19.44 14.91 17.53
CA HIS A 321 19.04 14.79 18.93
C HIS A 321 19.32 13.37 19.46
N ILE A 322 19.25 12.38 18.57
CA ILE A 322 19.50 10.97 18.85
C ILE A 322 20.35 10.41 17.70
N LEU A 323 21.40 9.65 18.01
CA LEU A 323 22.19 8.94 17.01
C LEU A 323 21.69 7.50 16.89
N ALA A 324 21.32 7.08 15.68
CA ALA A 324 20.83 5.73 15.44
C ALA A 324 21.77 4.88 14.60
N ILE A 325 21.85 3.59 14.91
CA ILE A 325 22.47 2.57 14.06
C ILE A 325 21.36 1.71 13.48
N LYS A 326 21.24 1.70 12.15
CA LYS A 326 20.23 0.94 11.41
C LYS A 326 20.87 -0.27 10.73
N ASP A 327 20.88 -1.41 11.39
CA ASP A 327 21.25 -2.70 10.80
C ASP A 327 20.04 -3.35 10.11
N MET A 328 19.73 -2.85 8.91
CA MET A 328 18.59 -3.28 8.11
C MET A 328 18.65 -4.75 7.65
N ALA A 329 19.80 -5.42 7.78
CA ALA A 329 20.01 -6.78 7.30
C ALA A 329 20.13 -7.81 8.44
N GLY A 330 20.33 -7.37 9.68
CA GLY A 330 20.62 -8.27 10.79
C GLY A 330 22.05 -8.83 10.74
N VAL A 331 23.02 -8.03 10.30
CA VAL A 331 24.44 -8.43 10.17
C VAL A 331 25.31 -7.95 11.34
N LEU A 332 24.78 -7.12 12.24
CA LEU A 332 25.47 -6.63 13.43
C LEU A 332 25.54 -7.74 14.49
N LYS A 333 26.68 -8.44 14.53
CA LYS A 333 26.95 -9.50 15.50
C LYS A 333 27.12 -8.94 16.92
N PRO A 334 26.97 -9.74 17.99
CA PRO A 334 27.18 -9.28 19.36
C PRO A 334 28.57 -8.64 19.61
N GLU A 335 29.64 -9.20 19.06
CA GLU A 335 30.98 -8.61 19.23
C GLU A 335 31.13 -7.27 18.51
N ALA A 336 30.65 -7.20 17.26
CA ALA A 336 30.60 -5.96 16.50
C ALA A 336 29.71 -4.91 17.19
N SER A 337 28.64 -5.35 17.85
CA SER A 337 27.74 -4.51 18.65
C SER A 337 28.47 -3.84 19.79
N ARG A 338 29.23 -4.61 20.59
CA ARG A 338 30.02 -4.06 21.71
C ARG A 338 31.06 -3.06 21.25
N LEU A 339 31.79 -3.41 20.18
CA LEU A 339 32.83 -2.53 19.63
C LEU A 339 32.25 -1.22 19.10
N LEU A 340 31.20 -1.29 18.27
CA LEU A 340 30.61 -0.10 17.65
C LEU A 340 29.92 0.78 18.68
N VAL A 341 29.03 0.21 19.49
CA VAL A 341 28.24 1.00 20.45
C VAL A 341 29.12 1.52 21.57
N GLY A 342 30.06 0.73 22.07
CA GLY A 342 31.01 1.18 23.10
C GLY A 342 31.86 2.35 22.61
N ALA A 343 32.41 2.27 21.38
CA ALA A 343 33.18 3.37 20.80
C ALA A 343 32.33 4.63 20.57
N LEU A 344 31.06 4.48 20.17
CA LEU A 344 30.14 5.61 20.02
C LEU A 344 29.80 6.24 21.38
N ARG A 345 29.56 5.43 22.41
CA ARG A 345 29.31 5.92 23.77
C ARG A 345 30.51 6.66 24.34
N ASP A 346 31.71 6.11 24.18
CA ASP A 346 32.96 6.75 24.63
C ASP A 346 33.17 8.10 23.93
N ARG A 347 32.85 8.17 22.63
CA ARG A 347 33.00 9.39 21.83
C ARG A 347 31.91 10.43 22.11
N PHE A 348 30.70 10.00 22.42
CA PHE A 348 29.55 10.87 22.67
C PHE A 348 28.82 10.48 23.98
N PRO A 349 29.37 10.82 25.16
CA PRO A 349 28.83 10.39 26.45
C PRO A 349 27.38 10.83 26.73
N GLU A 350 26.99 12.00 26.22
CA GLU A 350 25.68 12.61 26.44
C GLU A 350 24.67 12.33 25.33
N MET A 351 25.11 11.82 24.17
CA MET A 351 24.23 11.58 23.03
C MET A 351 23.41 10.30 23.26
N PRO A 352 22.07 10.33 23.14
CA PRO A 352 21.29 9.11 23.10
C PRO A 352 21.66 8.23 21.90
N ILE A 353 21.87 6.94 22.13
CA ILE A 353 22.20 5.95 21.11
C ILE A 353 21.03 4.97 20.97
N HIS A 354 20.47 4.91 19.76
CA HIS A 354 19.37 4.02 19.41
C HIS A 354 19.85 2.95 18.42
N VAL A 355 19.63 1.67 18.72
CA VAL A 355 20.04 0.59 17.83
C VAL A 355 18.84 -0.18 17.28
N HIS A 356 18.81 -0.28 15.95
CA HIS A 356 17.86 -1.06 15.19
C HIS A 356 18.57 -2.24 14.52
N THR A 357 18.01 -3.44 14.66
CA THR A 357 18.43 -4.62 13.89
C THR A 357 17.23 -5.48 13.46
N HIS A 358 17.49 -6.45 12.59
CA HIS A 358 16.59 -7.54 12.27
C HIS A 358 17.14 -8.85 12.82
N ASP A 359 16.27 -9.76 13.23
CA ASP A 359 16.64 -11.08 13.76
C ASP A 359 16.84 -12.13 12.65
N THR A 360 17.20 -11.69 11.44
CA THR A 360 17.24 -12.54 10.22
C THR A 360 18.24 -13.69 10.38
N ALA A 361 19.35 -13.42 11.07
CA ALA A 361 20.38 -14.40 11.36
C ALA A 361 20.09 -15.25 12.62
N GLY A 362 18.99 -14.97 13.34
CA GLY A 362 18.66 -15.58 14.63
C GLY A 362 19.57 -15.15 15.79
N ALA A 363 20.28 -14.03 15.62
CA ALA A 363 21.22 -13.48 16.61
C ALA A 363 20.84 -12.07 17.09
N GLY A 364 19.68 -11.55 16.66
CA GLY A 364 19.26 -10.19 16.91
C GLY A 364 19.01 -9.91 18.39
N VAL A 365 18.41 -10.85 19.14
CA VAL A 365 18.25 -10.72 20.61
C VAL A 365 19.61 -10.57 21.28
N ALA A 366 20.57 -11.44 20.94
CA ALA A 366 21.92 -11.38 21.50
C ALA A 366 22.67 -10.11 21.11
N ALA A 367 22.49 -9.62 19.88
CA ALA A 367 23.08 -8.37 19.41
C ALA A 367 22.52 -7.16 20.16
N MET A 368 21.20 -7.07 20.37
CA MET A 368 20.58 -5.97 21.11
C MET A 368 20.96 -5.97 22.59
N LEU A 369 21.07 -7.14 23.23
CA LEU A 369 21.61 -7.22 24.59
C LEU A 369 23.07 -6.73 24.64
N ALA A 370 23.90 -7.12 23.67
CA ALA A 370 25.27 -6.64 23.58
C ALA A 370 25.37 -5.12 23.32
N CYS A 371 24.46 -4.54 22.54
CA CYS A 371 24.33 -3.08 22.39
C CYS A 371 23.96 -2.41 23.71
N ALA A 372 22.98 -2.95 24.43
CA ALA A 372 22.55 -2.40 25.72
C ALA A 372 23.68 -2.47 26.77
N GLU A 373 24.38 -3.60 26.86
CA GLU A 373 25.59 -3.77 27.70
C GLU A 373 26.69 -2.75 27.36
N ALA A 374 26.81 -2.39 26.08
CA ALA A 374 27.79 -1.41 25.60
C ALA A 374 27.32 0.05 25.72
N GLY A 375 26.13 0.29 26.29
CA GLY A 375 25.64 1.62 26.59
C GLY A 375 24.69 2.23 25.55
N ALA A 376 24.04 1.43 24.72
CA ALA A 376 22.87 1.89 23.96
C ALA A 376 21.72 2.23 24.93
N ASP A 377 21.03 3.36 24.69
CA ASP A 377 19.91 3.78 25.53
C ASP A 377 18.60 3.13 25.06
N ILE A 378 18.48 2.85 23.76
CA ILE A 378 17.25 2.35 23.13
C ILE A 378 17.56 1.22 22.15
N VAL A 379 16.71 0.18 22.13
CA VAL A 379 16.70 -0.84 21.07
C VAL A 379 15.31 -1.05 20.46
N ASP A 380 15.29 -1.34 19.16
CA ASP A 380 14.07 -1.73 18.43
C ASP A 380 13.69 -3.18 18.75
N VAL A 381 12.42 -3.40 19.07
CA VAL A 381 11.82 -4.72 19.33
C VAL A 381 10.44 -4.84 18.67
N ALA A 382 9.97 -6.06 18.47
CA ALA A 382 8.59 -6.34 18.08
C ALA A 382 7.94 -7.25 19.12
N VAL A 383 6.61 -7.20 19.26
CA VAL A 383 5.90 -8.17 20.09
C VAL A 383 6.16 -9.59 19.57
N ASP A 384 6.23 -10.56 20.47
CA ASP A 384 6.73 -11.91 20.21
C ASP A 384 6.11 -12.61 19.00
N SER A 385 4.80 -12.45 18.78
CA SER A 385 4.08 -13.03 17.64
C SER A 385 4.39 -12.36 16.30
N MET A 386 5.01 -11.19 16.33
CA MET A 386 5.42 -10.37 15.20
C MET A 386 6.95 -10.18 15.16
N ALA A 387 7.71 -10.93 15.95
CA ALA A 387 9.16 -10.85 16.05
C ALA A 387 9.85 -12.03 15.34
N GLY A 388 11.18 -11.98 15.29
CA GLY A 388 12.02 -13.04 14.75
C GLY A 388 12.04 -13.09 13.22
N MET A 389 12.90 -13.96 12.67
CA MET A 389 13.14 -14.05 11.23
C MET A 389 13.52 -12.67 10.67
N THR A 390 12.87 -12.22 9.59
CA THR A 390 13.13 -10.90 9.01
C THR A 390 12.54 -9.75 9.82
N SER A 391 11.87 -9.99 10.94
CA SER A 391 11.38 -8.96 11.86
C SER A 391 12.46 -8.56 12.88
N GLN A 392 12.09 -7.67 13.79
CA GLN A 392 12.92 -7.29 14.94
C GLN A 392 13.06 -8.45 15.94
N PRO A 393 14.06 -8.37 16.84
CA PRO A 393 14.16 -9.24 18.01
C PRO A 393 12.89 -9.22 18.88
N SER A 394 12.61 -10.34 19.56
CA SER A 394 11.45 -10.46 20.44
C SER A 394 11.57 -9.50 21.64
N MET A 395 10.51 -8.69 21.82
CA MET A 395 10.34 -7.82 22.98
C MET A 395 10.37 -8.64 24.26
N GLY A 396 9.66 -9.77 24.33
CA GLY A 396 9.63 -10.61 25.52
C GLY A 396 10.97 -11.23 25.87
N ALA A 397 11.76 -11.62 24.87
CA ALA A 397 13.11 -12.11 25.11
C ALA A 397 14.01 -11.01 25.72
N ILE A 398 13.95 -9.77 25.20
CA ILE A 398 14.74 -8.65 25.74
C ILE A 398 14.29 -8.29 27.16
N VAL A 399 12.98 -8.18 27.40
CA VAL A 399 12.42 -7.89 28.74
C VAL A 399 12.83 -8.96 29.75
N ALA A 400 12.74 -10.24 29.38
CA ALA A 400 13.11 -11.35 30.26
C ALA A 400 14.62 -11.37 30.57
N CYS A 401 15.47 -11.22 29.55
CA CYS A 401 16.92 -11.27 29.71
C CYS A 401 17.49 -10.07 30.50
N THR A 402 16.80 -8.93 30.50
CA THR A 402 17.22 -7.74 31.27
C THR A 402 16.60 -7.69 32.67
N LYS A 403 15.67 -8.59 33.00
CA LYS A 403 15.01 -8.64 34.31
C LYS A 403 16.04 -8.88 35.42
N GLY A 404 16.06 -7.99 36.41
CA GLY A 404 16.97 -8.08 37.56
C GLY A 404 18.39 -7.57 37.31
N THR A 405 18.67 -6.97 36.14
CA THR A 405 19.93 -6.27 35.85
C THR A 405 19.74 -4.76 35.86
N GLU A 406 20.83 -3.99 35.77
CA GLU A 406 20.77 -2.52 35.64
C GLU A 406 20.11 -2.06 34.34
N LEU A 407 20.03 -2.96 33.34
CA LEU A 407 19.38 -2.73 32.04
C LEU A 407 17.88 -3.07 32.06
N SER A 408 17.31 -3.42 33.21
CA SER A 408 15.91 -3.80 33.31
C SER A 408 15.01 -2.73 32.71
N THR A 409 14.14 -3.14 31.78
CA THR A 409 13.23 -2.26 31.04
C THR A 409 12.01 -1.80 31.86
N ALA A 410 11.96 -2.17 33.16
CA ALA A 410 10.92 -1.88 34.17
C ALA A 410 9.44 -2.05 33.74
N THR A 411 8.63 -2.80 34.50
CA THR A 411 7.15 -2.87 34.38
C THR A 411 6.52 -3.28 33.02
N MET A 412 7.32 -3.45 31.97
CA MET A 412 6.87 -3.86 30.64
C MET A 412 6.32 -5.30 30.67
N LYS A 413 5.06 -5.46 30.27
CA LYS A 413 4.45 -6.79 30.06
C LYS A 413 4.89 -7.31 28.70
N SER A 414 5.29 -8.58 28.61
CA SER A 414 5.67 -9.21 27.34
C SER A 414 5.06 -10.60 27.20
N GLY A 415 4.83 -11.04 25.96
CA GLY A 415 4.33 -12.39 25.66
C GLY A 415 5.43 -13.45 25.70
N ASN A 416 5.05 -14.72 25.94
CA ASN A 416 5.86 -15.94 25.86
C ASN A 416 7.18 -16.03 26.68
N ALA A 417 7.56 -14.99 27.43
CA ALA A 417 8.64 -15.06 28.41
C ALA A 417 8.37 -16.05 29.55
N ASP A 418 7.13 -16.53 29.68
CA ASP A 418 6.73 -17.59 30.60
C ASP A 418 7.58 -18.86 30.42
N VAL A 419 8.28 -19.08 29.30
CA VAL A 419 9.21 -20.21 29.16
C VAL A 419 10.32 -20.20 30.21
N TYR A 420 10.73 -19.04 30.70
CA TYR A 420 11.68 -18.93 31.82
C TYR A 420 11.06 -19.28 33.17
N GLU A 421 9.74 -19.38 33.25
CA GLU A 421 8.99 -19.75 34.46
C GLU A 421 8.39 -21.17 34.35
N ASN A 422 7.99 -21.59 33.15
CA ASN A 422 7.30 -22.84 32.85
C ASN A 422 8.23 -23.92 32.26
N GLU A 423 9.41 -23.53 31.78
CA GLU A 423 10.48 -24.39 31.23
C GLU A 423 10.01 -25.39 30.16
N ILE A 424 8.88 -25.10 29.47
CA ILE A 424 8.33 -26.01 28.46
C ILE A 424 9.23 -25.94 27.21
N PRO A 425 9.93 -27.03 26.84
CA PRO A 425 10.85 -27.01 25.71
C PRO A 425 10.08 -26.78 24.40
N GLY A 426 10.63 -25.95 23.51
CA GLY A 426 9.95 -25.50 22.28
C GLY A 426 9.44 -26.62 21.38
N GLY A 427 10.08 -27.80 21.41
CA GLY A 427 9.57 -29.00 20.74
C GLY A 427 8.18 -29.44 21.22
N GLN A 428 7.86 -29.34 22.50
CA GLN A 428 6.56 -29.71 23.07
C GLN A 428 5.45 -28.71 22.69
N TYR A 429 5.79 -27.42 22.62
CA TYR A 429 4.88 -26.33 22.26
C TYR A 429 4.56 -26.34 20.75
N THR A 430 5.57 -26.58 19.92
CA THR A 430 5.47 -26.58 18.46
C THR A 430 4.91 -27.90 17.90
N ASN A 431 5.16 -29.04 18.56
CA ASN A 431 4.65 -30.35 18.13
C ASN A 431 3.12 -30.46 18.16
N LEU A 432 2.45 -29.74 19.06
CA LEU A 432 0.98 -29.65 19.08
C LEU A 432 0.42 -28.84 17.88
N HIS A 433 1.21 -27.90 17.36
CA HIS A 433 0.79 -26.96 16.32
C HIS A 433 1.16 -27.45 14.90
N PHE A 434 2.31 -28.11 14.73
CA PHE A 434 2.87 -28.46 13.42
C PHE A 434 2.53 -29.86 12.89
N GLN A 435 2.00 -30.76 13.71
CA GLN A 435 1.40 -32.02 13.19
C GLN A 435 0.21 -31.74 12.25
N ALA A 436 -0.33 -30.51 12.26
CA ALA A 436 -1.40 -30.06 11.38
C ALA A 436 -0.94 -29.62 9.97
N HIS A 437 0.36 -29.38 9.73
CA HIS A 437 0.81 -28.66 8.51
C HIS A 437 1.72 -29.46 7.55
N SER A 438 1.64 -30.79 7.59
CA SER A 438 1.63 -31.70 6.42
C SER A 438 2.01 -31.09 5.04
N MET A 439 2.98 -31.68 4.31
CA MET A 439 3.06 -31.80 2.80
C MET A 439 4.25 -31.21 1.97
N GLY A 440 5.40 -30.82 2.56
CA GLY A 440 6.80 -30.94 2.04
C GLY A 440 7.26 -30.58 0.58
N LEU A 441 7.94 -29.42 0.38
CA LEU A 441 8.70 -29.09 -0.87
C LEU A 441 9.96 -28.15 -0.73
N GLY A 442 10.73 -28.17 0.37
CA GLY A 442 11.80 -27.18 0.64
C GLY A 442 13.20 -27.33 -0.02
N HIS A 443 13.41 -28.17 -1.04
CA HIS A 443 14.73 -28.79 -1.28
C HIS A 443 15.70 -28.11 -2.27
N LYS A 444 15.38 -27.01 -2.97
CA LYS A 444 16.29 -26.35 -3.96
C LYS A 444 16.79 -24.93 -3.61
N PHE A 445 16.48 -24.45 -2.41
CA PHE A 445 16.84 -23.09 -1.98
C PHE A 445 18.35 -22.85 -1.77
N LYS A 446 19.16 -23.92 -1.63
CA LYS A 446 20.62 -23.81 -1.44
C LYS A 446 21.37 -23.38 -2.70
N GLU A 447 20.87 -23.71 -3.89
CA GLU A 447 21.52 -23.39 -5.17
C GLU A 447 21.33 -21.92 -5.56
N VAL A 448 20.13 -21.39 -5.32
CA VAL A 448 19.80 -19.96 -5.54
C VAL A 448 20.67 -19.04 -4.70
N LYS A 449 20.94 -19.40 -3.44
CA LYS A 449 21.82 -18.63 -2.55
C LYS A 449 23.28 -18.58 -3.02
N LYS A 450 23.78 -19.64 -3.67
CA LYS A 450 25.14 -19.68 -4.23
C LYS A 450 25.24 -18.78 -5.48
N ALA A 451 24.27 -18.87 -6.38
CA ALA A 451 24.25 -18.05 -7.59
C ALA A 451 24.11 -16.54 -7.29
N TYR A 452 23.44 -16.19 -6.19
CA TYR A 452 23.29 -14.79 -5.75
C TYR A 452 24.64 -14.13 -5.41
N VAL A 453 25.59 -14.89 -4.85
CA VAL A 453 26.94 -14.40 -4.55
C VAL A 453 27.72 -14.13 -5.83
N GLU A 454 27.61 -15.02 -6.83
CA GLU A 454 28.30 -14.88 -8.11
C GLU A 454 27.71 -13.75 -8.97
N ALA A 455 26.38 -13.60 -8.97
CA ALA A 455 25.68 -12.48 -9.58
C ALA A 455 26.11 -11.12 -9.01
N ASN A 456 26.35 -11.05 -7.69
CA ASN A 456 26.84 -9.83 -7.05
C ASN A 456 28.25 -9.45 -7.52
N LYS A 457 29.14 -10.44 -7.70
CA LYS A 457 30.51 -10.21 -8.21
C LYS A 457 30.50 -9.75 -9.67
N LEU A 458 29.64 -10.35 -10.50
CA LEU A 458 29.44 -9.95 -11.90
C LEU A 458 29.06 -8.47 -12.06
N LEU A 459 28.27 -7.95 -11.12
CA LEU A 459 27.77 -6.58 -11.15
C LEU A 459 28.69 -5.56 -10.46
N GLY A 460 29.92 -5.96 -10.06
CA GLY A 460 30.90 -5.06 -9.45
C GLY A 460 30.79 -4.93 -7.93
N ASP A 461 30.32 -5.98 -7.25
CA ASP A 461 30.15 -6.05 -5.79
C ASP A 461 29.30 -4.92 -5.20
N LEU A 462 28.01 -4.96 -5.55
CA LEU A 462 27.08 -3.90 -5.21
C LEU A 462 26.75 -3.84 -3.72
N ILE A 463 26.49 -2.62 -3.25
CA ILE A 463 25.65 -2.39 -2.07
C ILE A 463 24.24 -2.81 -2.44
N LYS A 464 23.68 -3.80 -1.74
CA LYS A 464 22.42 -4.47 -2.10
C LYS A 464 21.26 -3.95 -1.24
N VAL A 465 20.50 -3.01 -1.79
CA VAL A 465 19.27 -2.45 -1.22
C VAL A 465 18.31 -2.16 -2.37
N THR A 466 17.00 -2.05 -2.17
CA THR A 466 16.07 -1.80 -3.30
C THR A 466 16.40 -0.48 -4.02
N PRO A 467 16.60 -0.47 -5.36
CA PRO A 467 16.35 -1.55 -6.33
C PRO A 467 17.55 -2.48 -6.66
N SER A 468 18.79 -2.21 -6.21
CA SER A 468 19.99 -3.01 -6.55
C SER A 468 19.97 -4.46 -6.04
N SER A 469 19.34 -4.76 -4.90
CA SER A 469 19.19 -6.14 -4.40
C SER A 469 18.28 -7.00 -5.29
N LYS A 470 17.24 -6.38 -5.88
CA LYS A 470 16.38 -6.99 -6.89
C LYS A 470 17.19 -7.32 -8.15
N ILE A 471 18.04 -6.39 -8.60
CA ILE A 471 18.86 -6.56 -9.79
C ILE A 471 19.84 -7.74 -9.66
N VAL A 472 20.51 -7.86 -8.50
CA VAL A 472 21.37 -9.02 -8.20
C VAL A 472 20.54 -10.31 -8.13
N GLY A 473 19.33 -10.25 -7.55
CA GLY A 473 18.43 -11.39 -7.46
C GLY A 473 17.87 -11.87 -8.80
N ASP A 474 17.54 -10.94 -9.70
CA ASP A 474 17.06 -11.21 -11.05
C ASP A 474 18.18 -11.86 -11.88
N LEU A 475 19.43 -11.37 -11.75
CA LEU A 475 20.60 -11.98 -12.41
C LEU A 475 20.92 -13.38 -11.84
N ALA A 476 20.84 -13.56 -10.53
CA ALA A 476 21.08 -14.85 -9.89
C ALA A 476 20.07 -15.91 -10.32
N GLN A 477 18.79 -15.55 -10.38
CA GLN A 477 17.74 -16.43 -10.88
C GLN A 477 17.93 -16.74 -12.36
N PHE A 478 18.31 -15.75 -13.17
CA PHE A 478 18.65 -15.96 -14.58
C PHE A 478 19.83 -16.93 -14.76
N MET A 479 20.89 -16.82 -13.95
CA MET A 479 22.03 -17.75 -14.00
C MET A 479 21.63 -19.18 -13.63
N VAL A 480 20.84 -19.38 -12.57
CA VAL A 480 20.38 -20.72 -12.15
C VAL A 480 19.44 -21.33 -13.19
N GLN A 481 18.52 -20.53 -13.73
CA GLN A 481 17.53 -21.00 -14.70
C GLN A 481 18.17 -21.44 -16.02
N ASN A 482 19.27 -20.79 -16.43
CA ASN A 482 19.99 -21.09 -17.66
C ASN A 482 21.22 -21.97 -17.45
N SER A 483 21.44 -22.47 -16.22
CA SER A 483 22.61 -23.27 -15.84
C SER A 483 23.95 -22.61 -16.18
N LEU A 484 24.03 -21.28 -16.03
CA LEU A 484 25.20 -20.48 -16.40
C LEU A 484 26.13 -20.25 -15.20
N THR A 485 27.42 -20.46 -15.41
CA THR A 485 28.48 -20.03 -14.51
C THR A 485 28.82 -18.56 -14.72
N ARG A 486 29.56 -17.96 -13.78
CA ARG A 486 29.98 -16.56 -13.87
C ARG A 486 30.85 -16.33 -15.11
N GLU A 487 31.80 -17.22 -15.35
CA GLU A 487 32.76 -17.15 -16.45
C GLU A 487 32.04 -17.20 -17.81
N GLU A 488 31.02 -18.03 -17.92
CA GLU A 488 30.19 -18.13 -19.13
C GLU A 488 29.37 -16.86 -19.40
N VAL A 489 28.86 -16.22 -18.33
CA VAL A 489 28.13 -14.95 -18.43
C VAL A 489 29.06 -13.82 -18.89
N GLU A 490 30.29 -13.74 -18.39
CA GLU A 490 31.27 -12.72 -18.80
C GLU A 490 31.76 -12.91 -20.25
N GLN A 491 31.95 -14.16 -20.67
CA GLN A 491 32.41 -14.50 -22.02
C GLN A 491 31.35 -14.19 -23.08
N ARG A 492 30.08 -14.53 -22.81
CA ARG A 492 28.96 -14.47 -23.76
C ARG A 492 28.04 -13.26 -23.55
N ALA A 493 28.51 -12.24 -22.83
CA ALA A 493 27.71 -11.07 -22.45
C ALA A 493 27.12 -10.28 -23.65
N ASP A 494 27.70 -10.41 -24.83
CA ASP A 494 27.23 -9.81 -26.09
C ASP A 494 26.17 -10.65 -26.83
N GLU A 495 26.03 -11.94 -26.49
CA GLU A 495 25.05 -12.86 -27.09
C GLU A 495 23.79 -13.04 -26.21
N LEU A 496 23.95 -12.93 -24.89
CA LEU A 496 22.90 -13.21 -23.91
C LEU A 496 21.89 -12.06 -23.78
N SER A 497 20.62 -12.41 -23.54
CA SER A 497 19.54 -11.47 -23.24
C SER A 497 19.32 -11.37 -21.73
N PHE A 498 19.77 -10.27 -21.13
CA PHE A 498 19.71 -10.06 -19.68
C PHE A 498 18.34 -9.54 -19.21
N PRO A 499 17.95 -9.79 -17.94
CA PRO A 499 16.76 -9.17 -17.35
C PRO A 499 16.79 -7.64 -17.46
N LEU A 500 15.63 -7.03 -17.70
CA LEU A 500 15.51 -5.57 -17.91
C LEU A 500 16.11 -4.75 -16.76
N SER A 501 15.93 -5.21 -15.51
CA SER A 501 16.48 -4.57 -14.31
C SER A 501 18.02 -4.49 -14.33
N VAL A 502 18.69 -5.51 -14.89
CA VAL A 502 20.15 -5.56 -15.06
C VAL A 502 20.60 -4.60 -16.17
N VAL A 503 19.83 -4.52 -17.26
CA VAL A 503 20.12 -3.61 -18.37
C VAL A 503 19.96 -2.16 -17.93
N GLU A 504 18.85 -1.81 -17.27
CA GLU A 504 18.57 -0.46 -16.77
C GLU A 504 19.62 0.01 -15.75
N PHE A 505 20.08 -0.90 -14.88
CA PHE A 505 21.21 -0.66 -13.98
C PHE A 505 22.47 -0.28 -14.75
N LEU A 506 22.88 -1.11 -15.70
CA LEU A 506 24.11 -0.90 -16.46
C LEU A 506 24.04 0.40 -17.29
N GLN A 507 22.85 0.82 -17.74
CA GLN A 507 22.65 2.09 -18.44
C GLN A 507 22.82 3.33 -17.54
N GLY A 508 22.79 3.17 -16.21
CA GLY A 508 22.94 4.26 -15.25
C GLY A 508 21.63 4.86 -14.72
N HIS A 509 20.48 4.23 -14.98
CA HIS A 509 19.17 4.72 -14.53
C HIS A 509 19.00 4.73 -13.00
N ILE A 510 19.87 4.03 -12.27
CA ILE A 510 19.86 3.95 -10.81
C ILE A 510 21.12 4.55 -10.17
N GLY A 511 21.89 5.35 -10.92
CA GLY A 511 23.13 5.97 -10.48
C GLY A 511 24.38 5.15 -10.79
N ILE A 512 25.55 5.69 -10.43
CA ILE A 512 26.86 5.08 -10.70
C ILE A 512 27.30 4.33 -9.43
N PRO A 513 27.58 3.02 -9.49
CA PRO A 513 28.04 2.25 -8.33
C PRO A 513 29.42 2.73 -7.87
N HIS A 514 29.69 2.58 -6.57
CA HIS A 514 30.97 2.96 -5.98
C HIS A 514 32.12 2.14 -6.59
N GLY A 515 33.02 2.80 -7.33
CA GLY A 515 34.08 2.15 -8.11
C GLY A 515 33.83 2.11 -9.62
N GLY A 516 32.69 2.65 -10.07
CA GLY A 516 32.29 2.62 -11.48
C GLY A 516 31.66 1.28 -11.89
N PHE A 517 31.16 1.22 -13.11
CA PHE A 517 30.60 -0.03 -13.64
C PHE A 517 31.71 -1.00 -14.09
N PRO A 518 31.49 -2.32 -14.00
CA PRO A 518 32.46 -3.31 -14.47
C PRO A 518 32.59 -3.27 -16.00
N GLU A 519 33.76 -2.87 -16.50
CA GLU A 519 34.14 -2.95 -17.91
C GLU A 519 35.12 -4.13 -18.12
N PRO A 520 35.07 -4.89 -19.23
CA PRO A 520 34.27 -4.65 -20.44
C PRO A 520 32.83 -5.20 -20.39
N PHE A 521 32.40 -5.74 -19.25
CA PHE A 521 31.09 -6.40 -19.10
C PHE A 521 29.92 -5.47 -19.45
N ARG A 522 29.90 -4.25 -18.89
CA ARG A 522 28.89 -3.24 -19.21
C ARG A 522 28.82 -2.92 -20.69
N SER A 523 29.96 -2.69 -21.33
CA SER A 523 30.00 -2.36 -22.77
C SER A 523 29.46 -3.51 -23.64
N LYS A 524 29.70 -4.76 -23.26
CA LYS A 524 29.15 -5.94 -23.97
C LYS A 524 27.64 -6.08 -23.82
N VAL A 525 27.12 -5.90 -22.60
CA VAL A 525 25.68 -6.02 -22.31
C VAL A 525 24.87 -4.89 -22.95
N LEU A 526 25.40 -3.66 -22.92
CA LEU A 526 24.68 -2.47 -23.40
C LEU A 526 24.78 -2.25 -24.90
N LYS A 527 25.83 -2.73 -25.57
CA LYS A 527 26.04 -2.52 -27.01
C LYS A 527 25.90 -1.02 -27.37
N SER A 528 24.90 -0.65 -28.18
CA SER A 528 24.57 0.71 -28.61
C SER A 528 23.51 1.42 -27.75
N LEU A 529 23.09 0.83 -26.62
CA LEU A 529 22.07 1.42 -25.74
C LEU A 529 22.60 2.70 -25.04
N PRO A 530 21.75 3.73 -24.87
CA PRO A 530 22.14 5.00 -24.28
C PRO A 530 22.57 4.86 -22.82
N ARG A 531 23.51 5.71 -22.40
CA ARG A 531 24.11 5.79 -21.04
C ARG A 531 23.78 7.15 -20.42
N VAL A 532 23.56 7.19 -19.10
CA VAL A 532 23.18 8.42 -18.36
C VAL A 532 24.24 8.77 -17.30
N GLU A 533 24.58 10.06 -17.14
CA GLU A 533 25.51 10.61 -16.12
C GLU A 533 24.90 11.83 -15.40
N GLY A 534 25.18 12.00 -14.09
CA GLY A 534 24.84 13.20 -13.29
C GLY A 534 23.77 13.03 -12.18
N ARG A 535 23.56 14.08 -11.35
CA ARG A 535 22.56 14.15 -10.26
C ARG A 535 21.19 14.64 -10.80
N PRO A 536 20.15 13.78 -10.89
CA PRO A 536 18.90 14.12 -11.60
C PRO A 536 18.00 15.17 -10.92
N GLY A 537 18.14 15.38 -9.60
CA GLY A 537 17.30 16.32 -8.85
C GLY A 537 17.82 17.75 -8.77
N ALA A 538 19.05 18.03 -9.23
CA ALA A 538 19.72 19.31 -9.03
C ALA A 538 19.07 20.50 -9.78
N SER A 539 18.29 20.19 -10.80
CA SER A 539 17.70 21.14 -11.74
C SER A 539 16.18 21.15 -11.70
N LEU A 540 15.56 20.42 -10.74
CA LEU A 540 14.12 20.40 -10.64
C LEU A 540 13.62 21.72 -10.05
N PRO A 541 12.67 22.40 -10.72
CA PRO A 541 12.05 23.59 -10.15
C PRO A 541 11.28 23.21 -8.88
N PRO A 542 11.16 24.14 -7.91
CA PRO A 542 10.33 23.95 -6.73
C PRO A 542 8.92 23.48 -7.10
N MET A 543 8.35 22.58 -6.29
CA MET A 543 6.98 22.14 -6.51
C MET A 543 6.00 23.26 -6.16
N ASP A 544 5.06 23.54 -7.05
CA ASP A 544 3.97 24.51 -6.86
C ASP A 544 2.75 23.79 -6.25
N PHE A 545 2.65 23.84 -4.91
CA PHE A 545 1.56 23.21 -4.16
C PHE A 545 0.19 23.86 -4.42
N ASP A 546 0.14 25.17 -4.62
CA ASP A 546 -1.11 25.90 -4.88
C ASP A 546 -1.71 25.48 -6.23
N CYS A 547 -0.85 25.32 -7.25
CA CYS A 547 -1.26 24.81 -8.55
C CYS A 547 -1.72 23.36 -8.46
N LEU A 548 -1.03 22.51 -7.70
CA LEU A 548 -1.42 21.12 -7.49
C LEU A 548 -2.78 21.03 -6.78
N GLU A 549 -2.98 21.80 -5.71
CA GLU A 549 -4.23 21.84 -4.96
C GLU A 549 -5.41 22.28 -5.84
N LYS A 550 -5.24 23.37 -6.61
CA LYS A 550 -6.29 23.83 -7.54
C LYS A 550 -6.67 22.76 -8.56
N LYS A 551 -5.69 22.01 -9.09
CA LYS A 551 -5.95 20.89 -10.02
C LYS A 551 -6.69 19.75 -9.34
N LEU A 552 -6.33 19.42 -8.10
CA LEU A 552 -7.01 18.38 -7.33
C LEU A 552 -8.45 18.76 -7.01
N ARG A 553 -8.69 20.01 -6.57
CA ARG A 553 -10.03 20.54 -6.28
C ARG A 553 -10.92 20.52 -7.53
N ALA A 554 -10.39 20.95 -8.67
CA ALA A 554 -11.13 20.91 -9.93
C ALA A 554 -11.52 19.48 -10.37
N LYS A 555 -10.70 18.47 -10.05
CA LYS A 555 -10.93 17.07 -10.44
C LYS A 555 -11.78 16.29 -9.45
N HIS A 556 -11.62 16.53 -8.15
CA HIS A 556 -12.16 15.69 -7.08
C HIS A 556 -13.14 16.42 -6.14
N GLY A 557 -13.41 17.71 -6.39
CA GLY A 557 -14.27 18.56 -5.56
C GLY A 557 -13.50 19.31 -4.46
N ASP A 558 -14.21 20.16 -3.73
CA ASP A 558 -13.60 21.09 -2.76
C ASP A 558 -13.18 20.45 -1.43
N ASP A 559 -13.37 19.14 -1.25
CA ASP A 559 -13.00 18.42 -0.02
C ASP A 559 -11.51 17.98 0.01
N ILE A 560 -10.65 18.57 -0.83
CA ILE A 560 -9.20 18.29 -0.84
C ILE A 560 -8.51 18.96 0.36
N THR A 561 -7.73 18.17 1.10
CA THR A 561 -6.98 18.60 2.27
C THR A 561 -5.47 18.74 1.98
N PRO A 562 -4.67 19.40 2.84
CA PRO A 562 -3.20 19.42 2.70
C PRO A 562 -2.57 18.03 2.63
N GLU A 563 -3.12 17.06 3.37
CA GLU A 563 -2.71 15.65 3.33
C GLU A 563 -2.95 15.01 1.96
N ASP A 564 -4.09 15.31 1.32
CA ASP A 564 -4.39 14.86 -0.04
C ASP A 564 -3.40 15.47 -1.05
N VAL A 565 -3.07 16.76 -0.92
CA VAL A 565 -2.05 17.44 -1.75
C VAL A 565 -0.69 16.77 -1.59
N MET A 566 -0.28 16.48 -0.36
CA MET A 566 1.01 15.81 -0.11
C MET A 566 1.03 14.37 -0.59
N SER A 567 -0.08 13.64 -0.47
CA SER A 567 -0.21 12.28 -0.99
C SER A 567 -0.09 12.27 -2.51
N ALA A 568 -0.74 13.22 -3.19
CA ALA A 568 -0.65 13.41 -4.62
C ALA A 568 0.74 13.87 -5.08
N ALA A 569 1.42 14.73 -4.31
CA ALA A 569 2.78 15.18 -4.59
C ALA A 569 3.77 14.02 -4.53
N MET A 570 3.66 13.17 -3.51
CA MET A 570 4.56 12.04 -3.31
C MET A 570 4.25 10.89 -4.27
N TYR A 571 2.97 10.61 -4.49
CA TYR A 571 2.50 9.45 -5.25
C TYR A 571 1.33 9.78 -6.20
N PRO A 572 1.54 10.59 -7.27
CA PRO A 572 0.45 11.12 -8.09
C PRO A 572 -0.49 10.05 -8.65
N LYS A 573 0.10 8.98 -9.22
CA LYS A 573 -0.66 7.87 -9.81
C LYS A 573 -1.40 7.05 -8.75
N VAL A 574 -0.76 6.76 -7.62
CA VAL A 574 -1.36 5.95 -6.55
C VAL A 574 -2.50 6.69 -5.90
N PHE A 575 -2.31 7.98 -5.63
CA PHE A 575 -3.34 8.83 -5.08
C PHE A 575 -4.54 8.94 -6.02
N GLN A 576 -4.29 9.07 -7.33
CA GLN A 576 -5.36 9.04 -8.32
C GLN A 576 -6.14 7.71 -8.28
N GLU A 577 -5.45 6.57 -8.33
CA GLU A 577 -6.06 5.24 -8.25
C GLU A 577 -6.84 5.06 -6.93
N PHE A 578 -6.32 5.57 -5.81
CA PHE A 578 -6.97 5.58 -4.51
C PHE A 578 -8.25 6.43 -4.48
N LYS A 579 -8.24 7.63 -5.07
CA LYS A 579 -9.44 8.48 -5.17
C LYS A 579 -10.49 7.87 -6.11
N GLU A 580 -10.06 7.24 -7.20
CA GLU A 580 -10.96 6.51 -8.10
C GLU A 580 -11.60 5.31 -7.39
N PHE A 581 -10.80 4.54 -6.63
CA PHE A 581 -11.29 3.42 -5.84
C PHE A 581 -12.30 3.87 -4.77
N THR A 582 -11.93 4.85 -3.94
CA THR A 582 -12.80 5.35 -2.86
C THR A 582 -14.06 6.05 -3.38
N SER A 583 -14.00 6.64 -4.57
CA SER A 583 -15.21 7.14 -5.25
C SER A 583 -16.18 6.01 -5.59
N ASN A 584 -15.69 4.85 -6.02
CA ASN A 584 -16.51 3.70 -6.41
C ASN A 584 -16.99 2.83 -5.23
N PHE A 585 -16.12 2.63 -4.24
CA PHE A 585 -16.31 1.65 -3.16
C PHE A 585 -16.46 2.27 -1.77
N GLY A 586 -16.21 3.57 -1.61
CA GLY A 586 -16.32 4.24 -0.33
C GLY A 586 -15.22 3.86 0.65
N PRO A 587 -15.42 4.12 1.95
CA PRO A 587 -14.42 3.91 2.99
C PRO A 587 -14.34 2.43 3.41
N VAL A 588 -13.46 1.65 2.79
CA VAL A 588 -13.31 0.22 3.10
C VAL A 588 -12.49 -0.05 4.37
N ASP A 589 -11.92 1.00 4.96
CA ASP A 589 -11.19 0.99 6.24
C ASP A 589 -12.08 0.65 7.44
N CYS A 590 -13.39 0.88 7.35
CA CYS A 590 -14.35 0.51 8.40
C CYS A 590 -14.70 -0.99 8.43
N LEU A 591 -14.35 -1.74 7.39
CA LEU A 591 -14.58 -3.18 7.35
C LEU A 591 -13.53 -3.90 8.19
N ASN A 592 -13.93 -4.95 8.91
CA ASN A 592 -12.95 -5.85 9.52
C ASN A 592 -12.11 -6.56 8.44
N THR A 593 -10.92 -7.02 8.81
CA THR A 593 -9.94 -7.55 7.84
C THR A 593 -10.43 -8.80 7.11
N ARG A 594 -11.27 -9.63 7.74
CA ARG A 594 -11.91 -10.78 7.09
C ARG A 594 -12.89 -10.34 6.00
N LEU A 595 -13.79 -9.40 6.31
CA LEU A 595 -14.76 -8.85 5.35
C LEU A 595 -14.08 -8.11 4.21
N PHE A 596 -12.98 -7.42 4.49
CA PHE A 596 -12.17 -6.74 3.47
C PHE A 596 -11.53 -7.73 2.48
N LEU A 597 -11.00 -8.86 2.96
CA LEU A 597 -10.31 -9.83 2.09
C LEU A 597 -11.25 -10.85 1.44
N ASP A 598 -12.17 -11.44 2.22
CA ASP A 598 -12.99 -12.58 1.79
C ASP A 598 -14.44 -12.21 1.51
N GLY A 599 -14.87 -11.01 1.91
CA GLY A 599 -16.28 -10.62 1.86
C GLY A 599 -17.14 -11.45 2.83
N PRO A 600 -18.46 -11.21 2.84
CA PRO A 600 -19.39 -11.97 3.67
C PRO A 600 -19.80 -13.28 3.01
N LYS A 601 -20.11 -14.29 3.83
CA LYS A 601 -20.78 -15.51 3.37
C LYS A 601 -22.26 -15.27 3.17
N ILE A 602 -22.91 -16.07 2.33
CA ILE A 602 -24.36 -16.05 2.21
C ILE A 602 -25.00 -16.36 3.57
N ALA A 603 -26.02 -15.58 3.91
CA ALA A 603 -26.72 -15.52 5.20
C ALA A 603 -25.89 -15.01 6.38
N GLU A 604 -24.65 -14.53 6.18
CA GLU A 604 -23.86 -13.91 7.24
C GLU A 604 -24.37 -12.48 7.52
N GLU A 605 -24.55 -12.18 8.81
CA GLU A 605 -24.96 -10.88 9.33
C GLU A 605 -23.81 -10.27 10.13
N PHE A 606 -23.58 -8.98 9.95
CA PHE A 606 -22.47 -8.26 10.59
C PHE A 606 -22.77 -6.77 10.69
N GLU A 607 -22.02 -6.11 11.58
CA GLU A 607 -22.12 -4.68 11.84
C GLU A 607 -20.90 -3.94 11.29
N VAL A 608 -21.15 -2.77 10.69
CA VAL A 608 -20.11 -1.86 10.21
C VAL A 608 -20.36 -0.47 10.78
N GLU A 609 -19.43 0.01 11.61
CA GLU A 609 -19.47 1.38 12.13
C GLU A 609 -18.81 2.33 11.13
N LEU A 610 -19.59 3.23 10.52
CA LEU A 610 -19.07 4.23 9.58
C LEU A 610 -18.42 5.41 10.31
N GLU A 611 -19.11 5.88 11.34
CA GLU A 611 -18.75 6.99 12.21
C GLU A 611 -19.39 6.71 13.58
N ARG A 612 -18.91 7.39 14.62
CA ARG A 612 -19.47 7.25 15.97
C ARG A 612 -20.99 7.45 15.96
N GLY A 613 -21.72 6.39 16.35
CA GLY A 613 -23.20 6.38 16.41
C GLY A 613 -23.89 6.11 15.07
N LYS A 614 -23.17 5.77 14.00
CA LYS A 614 -23.71 5.36 12.70
C LYS A 614 -23.25 3.94 12.34
N THR A 615 -24.04 2.96 12.78
CA THR A 615 -23.81 1.54 12.50
C THR A 615 -24.72 1.05 11.38
N LEU A 616 -24.16 0.28 10.46
CA LEU A 616 -24.89 -0.45 9.42
C LEU A 616 -25.01 -1.91 9.86
N HIS A 617 -26.24 -2.43 9.87
CA HIS A 617 -26.51 -3.86 10.00
C HIS A 617 -26.68 -4.42 8.59
N ILE A 618 -25.73 -5.27 8.17
CA ILE A 618 -25.68 -5.81 6.81
C ILE A 618 -25.80 -7.33 6.87
N LYS A 619 -26.64 -7.89 6.00
CA LYS A 619 -26.73 -9.34 5.78
C LYS A 619 -26.62 -9.66 4.31
N ALA A 620 -25.71 -10.54 3.93
CA ALA A 620 -25.63 -11.02 2.55
C ALA A 620 -26.69 -12.10 2.30
N LEU A 621 -27.55 -11.93 1.29
CA LEU A 621 -28.72 -12.79 1.09
C LEU A 621 -28.51 -13.81 -0.03
N ALA A 622 -28.09 -13.36 -1.21
CA ALA A 622 -27.97 -14.22 -2.38
C ALA A 622 -27.04 -13.62 -3.44
N LEU A 623 -26.49 -14.49 -4.28
CA LEU A 623 -25.78 -14.14 -5.50
C LEU A 623 -26.64 -14.57 -6.69
N GLY A 624 -26.99 -13.62 -7.56
CA GLY A 624 -27.73 -13.87 -8.79
C GLY A 624 -26.87 -14.46 -9.90
N ASP A 625 -27.57 -14.95 -10.92
CA ASP A 625 -26.95 -15.49 -12.13
C ASP A 625 -26.27 -14.39 -12.97
N LEU A 626 -25.39 -14.82 -13.88
CA LEU A 626 -24.72 -13.93 -14.81
C LEU A 626 -25.73 -13.41 -15.85
N ASN A 627 -25.87 -12.09 -15.94
CA ASN A 627 -26.69 -11.44 -16.95
C ASN A 627 -25.96 -11.31 -18.30
N LYS A 628 -26.68 -10.91 -19.35
CA LYS A 628 -26.13 -10.73 -20.71
C LYS A 628 -25.02 -9.67 -20.80
N ALA A 629 -24.93 -8.77 -19.82
CA ALA A 629 -23.89 -7.76 -19.74
C ALA A 629 -22.64 -8.24 -18.96
N GLY A 630 -22.57 -9.53 -18.58
CA GLY A 630 -21.46 -10.09 -17.82
C GLY A 630 -21.45 -9.65 -16.35
N GLN A 631 -22.62 -9.32 -15.78
CA GLN A 631 -22.76 -8.88 -14.39
C GLN A 631 -23.62 -9.84 -13.58
N ARG A 632 -23.34 -9.96 -12.29
CA ARG A 632 -24.15 -10.65 -11.29
C ARG A 632 -24.81 -9.63 -10.37
N GLU A 633 -26.05 -9.89 -10.00
CA GLU A 633 -26.74 -9.10 -8.98
C GLU A 633 -26.50 -9.71 -7.61
N VAL A 634 -25.99 -8.93 -6.65
CA VAL A 634 -25.75 -9.40 -5.28
C VAL A 634 -26.78 -8.75 -4.36
N PHE A 635 -27.50 -9.57 -3.61
CA PHE A 635 -28.57 -9.13 -2.72
C PHE A 635 -28.09 -9.02 -1.28
N PHE A 636 -28.41 -7.91 -0.63
CA PHE A 636 -28.12 -7.61 0.76
C PHE A 636 -29.40 -7.16 1.48
N GLU A 637 -29.47 -7.40 2.78
CA GLU A 637 -30.31 -6.65 3.69
C GLU A 637 -29.45 -5.59 4.37
N LEU A 638 -29.89 -4.33 4.37
CA LEU A 638 -29.24 -3.22 5.04
C LEU A 638 -30.25 -2.56 5.97
N ASN A 639 -30.05 -2.65 7.29
CA ASN A 639 -30.96 -2.12 8.31
C ASN A 639 -32.42 -2.56 8.08
N GLY A 640 -32.64 -3.84 7.76
CA GLY A 640 -33.96 -4.42 7.48
C GLY A 640 -34.52 -4.12 6.08
N GLN A 641 -33.80 -3.38 5.23
CA GLN A 641 -34.22 -3.08 3.86
C GLN A 641 -33.45 -3.89 2.83
N LEU A 642 -34.16 -4.50 1.89
CA LEU A 642 -33.55 -5.19 0.75
C LEU A 642 -32.82 -4.19 -0.16
N ARG A 643 -31.56 -4.49 -0.47
CA ARG A 643 -30.69 -3.77 -1.39
C ARG A 643 -30.07 -4.76 -2.36
N SER A 644 -29.80 -4.30 -3.59
CA SER A 644 -29.00 -5.06 -4.53
C SER A 644 -27.92 -4.18 -5.17
N VAL A 645 -26.85 -4.84 -5.62
CA VAL A 645 -25.75 -4.23 -6.37
C VAL A 645 -25.43 -5.09 -7.59
N LEU A 646 -25.23 -4.45 -8.73
CA LEU A 646 -24.79 -5.13 -9.95
C LEU A 646 -23.27 -5.10 -10.04
N VAL A 647 -22.65 -6.27 -10.10
CA VAL A 647 -21.20 -6.45 -10.06
C VAL A 647 -20.75 -7.15 -11.34
N LYS A 648 -19.77 -6.58 -12.05
CA LYS A 648 -19.17 -7.23 -13.22
C LYS A 648 -18.36 -8.46 -12.77
N ASP A 649 -18.57 -9.59 -13.45
CA ASP A 649 -17.83 -10.84 -13.24
C ASP A 649 -16.62 -10.85 -14.18
N ALA A 650 -15.44 -10.57 -13.63
CA ALA A 650 -14.22 -10.40 -14.41
C ALA A 650 -13.73 -11.70 -15.05
N LEU A 651 -14.09 -12.86 -14.49
CA LEU A 651 -13.74 -14.17 -15.07
C LEU A 651 -14.63 -14.47 -16.26
N ALA A 652 -15.95 -14.30 -16.12
CA ALA A 652 -16.89 -14.52 -17.21
C ALA A 652 -16.62 -13.58 -18.39
N MET A 653 -16.26 -12.31 -18.14
CA MET A 653 -15.93 -11.36 -19.20
C MET A 653 -14.69 -11.75 -20.03
N LYS A 654 -13.72 -12.48 -19.46
CA LYS A 654 -12.57 -12.98 -20.23
C LYS A 654 -12.97 -14.09 -21.21
N GLU A 655 -14.06 -14.80 -20.94
CA GLU A 655 -14.59 -15.85 -21.81
C GLU A 655 -15.57 -15.30 -22.87
N MET A 656 -16.14 -14.11 -22.65
CA MET A 656 -17.11 -13.49 -23.55
C MET A 656 -16.45 -12.57 -24.61
N HIS A 657 -16.04 -13.14 -25.74
CA HIS A 657 -15.73 -12.36 -26.94
C HIS A 657 -17.02 -12.08 -27.73
N PHE A 658 -17.50 -10.84 -27.68
CA PHE A 658 -18.61 -10.40 -28.52
C PHE A 658 -18.11 -10.03 -29.92
N HIS A 659 -18.52 -10.78 -30.93
CA HIS A 659 -18.31 -10.42 -32.33
C HIS A 659 -19.51 -9.61 -32.85
N PRO A 660 -19.29 -8.47 -33.54
CA PRO A 660 -20.36 -7.75 -34.23
C PRO A 660 -21.05 -8.69 -35.23
N LYS A 661 -22.36 -8.56 -35.47
CA LYS A 661 -23.05 -9.36 -36.51
C LYS A 661 -22.95 -8.67 -37.87
N ALA A 662 -22.82 -9.44 -38.95
CA ALA A 662 -22.87 -8.94 -40.32
C ALA A 662 -24.29 -8.48 -40.67
N LEU A 663 -24.40 -7.27 -41.24
CA LEU A 663 -25.69 -6.74 -41.71
C LEU A 663 -26.05 -7.36 -43.05
N LYS A 664 -27.22 -8.03 -43.12
CA LYS A 664 -27.68 -8.76 -44.32
C LYS A 664 -27.86 -7.86 -45.56
N ASP A 665 -28.07 -6.57 -45.35
CA ASP A 665 -28.28 -5.59 -46.42
C ASP A 665 -26.95 -5.06 -47.01
N MET A 666 -25.82 -5.32 -46.35
CA MET A 666 -24.49 -4.86 -46.73
C MET A 666 -23.68 -6.00 -47.34
N ARG A 667 -23.67 -6.12 -48.67
CA ARG A 667 -22.97 -7.20 -49.39
C ARG A 667 -21.47 -7.30 -49.08
N GLY A 668 -20.83 -6.18 -48.73
CA GLY A 668 -19.42 -6.11 -48.33
C GLY A 668 -19.10 -6.72 -46.96
N GLN A 669 -20.09 -6.96 -46.11
CA GLN A 669 -19.89 -7.59 -44.79
C GLN A 669 -20.05 -9.10 -44.87
N VAL A 670 -18.97 -9.83 -44.60
CA VAL A 670 -18.96 -11.29 -44.62
C VAL A 670 -19.18 -11.81 -43.20
N GLY A 671 -20.34 -12.40 -42.94
CA GLY A 671 -20.68 -13.05 -41.69
C GLY A 671 -20.31 -14.54 -41.65
N ALA A 672 -20.22 -15.11 -40.45
CA ALA A 672 -20.00 -16.53 -40.23
C ALA A 672 -21.25 -17.32 -40.62
N PRO A 673 -21.16 -18.28 -41.58
CA PRO A 673 -22.33 -19.00 -42.06
C PRO A 673 -22.90 -19.99 -41.03
N MET A 674 -22.11 -20.34 -40.01
CA MET A 674 -22.49 -21.24 -38.93
C MET A 674 -21.60 -20.98 -37.71
N PRO A 675 -22.05 -21.34 -36.48
CA PRO A 675 -21.19 -21.31 -35.31
C PRO A 675 -19.98 -22.25 -35.49
N GLY A 676 -18.80 -21.79 -35.09
CA GLY A 676 -17.56 -22.56 -35.26
C GLY A 676 -16.31 -21.79 -34.85
N LYS A 677 -15.17 -22.47 -34.81
CA LYS A 677 -13.88 -21.88 -34.46
C LYS A 677 -13.09 -21.54 -35.72
N VAL A 678 -12.48 -20.36 -35.79
CA VAL A 678 -11.60 -19.98 -36.90
C VAL A 678 -10.30 -20.79 -36.82
N VAL A 679 -10.04 -21.63 -37.82
CA VAL A 679 -8.80 -22.41 -37.92
C VAL A 679 -7.70 -21.57 -38.55
N GLU A 680 -8.03 -20.85 -39.61
CA GLU A 680 -7.07 -20.09 -40.40
C GLU A 680 -7.75 -18.89 -41.05
N VAL A 681 -7.06 -17.74 -41.10
CA VAL A 681 -7.46 -16.57 -41.87
C VAL A 681 -6.52 -16.44 -43.07
N LYS A 682 -7.06 -16.46 -44.28
CA LYS A 682 -6.29 -16.57 -45.55
C LYS A 682 -6.03 -15.22 -46.22
N VAL A 683 -6.59 -14.14 -45.69
CA VAL A 683 -6.50 -12.79 -46.26
C VAL A 683 -6.06 -11.77 -45.21
N LYS A 684 -5.47 -10.67 -45.68
CA LYS A 684 -5.04 -9.54 -44.84
C LYS A 684 -5.78 -8.27 -45.22
N GLU A 685 -5.86 -7.32 -44.30
CA GLU A 685 -6.38 -5.98 -44.58
C GLU A 685 -5.58 -5.31 -45.71
N GLY A 686 -6.27 -4.63 -46.62
CA GLY A 686 -5.72 -4.02 -47.83
C GLY A 686 -5.48 -5.00 -49.00
N GLN A 687 -5.71 -6.30 -48.82
CA GLN A 687 -5.54 -7.29 -49.88
C GLN A 687 -6.71 -7.26 -50.87
N LYS A 688 -6.42 -7.29 -52.17
CA LYS A 688 -7.44 -7.49 -53.22
C LYS A 688 -7.89 -8.95 -53.23
N VAL A 689 -9.20 -9.16 -53.25
CA VAL A 689 -9.83 -10.48 -53.30
C VAL A 689 -10.80 -10.57 -54.48
N GLU A 690 -10.87 -11.73 -55.11
CA GLU A 690 -11.83 -12.02 -56.17
C GLU A 690 -13.06 -12.74 -55.62
N LYS A 691 -14.22 -12.58 -56.28
CA LYS A 691 -15.42 -13.34 -55.96
C LYS A 691 -15.14 -14.85 -55.98
N GLY A 692 -15.48 -15.53 -54.90
CA GLY A 692 -15.23 -16.96 -54.70
C GLY A 692 -13.88 -17.29 -54.06
N GLN A 693 -13.01 -16.30 -53.84
CA GLN A 693 -11.72 -16.52 -53.19
C GLN A 693 -11.89 -16.89 -51.70
N PRO A 694 -11.18 -17.92 -51.20
CA PRO A 694 -11.18 -18.28 -49.78
C PRO A 694 -10.69 -17.15 -48.86
N LEU A 695 -11.48 -16.86 -47.83
CA LEU A 695 -11.22 -15.80 -46.85
C LEU A 695 -10.73 -16.36 -45.52
N CYS A 696 -11.41 -17.38 -44.99
CA CYS A 696 -11.01 -18.09 -43.77
C CYS A 696 -11.54 -19.52 -43.76
N VAL A 697 -11.05 -20.33 -42.82
CA VAL A 697 -11.52 -21.69 -42.55
C VAL A 697 -12.13 -21.72 -41.16
N LEU A 698 -13.38 -22.19 -41.07
CA LEU A 698 -14.07 -22.43 -39.81
C LEU A 698 -14.11 -23.94 -39.54
N SER A 699 -13.99 -24.35 -38.28
CA SER A 699 -14.19 -25.72 -37.84
C SER A 699 -15.34 -25.81 -36.85
N ALA A 700 -16.28 -26.69 -37.13
CA ALA A 700 -17.40 -27.01 -36.25
C ALA A 700 -17.67 -28.51 -36.32
N MET A 701 -17.82 -29.17 -35.15
CA MET A 701 -18.10 -30.61 -35.08
C MET A 701 -17.13 -31.49 -35.90
N LYS A 702 -15.84 -31.14 -35.91
CA LYS A 702 -14.76 -31.80 -36.70
C LYS A 702 -14.92 -31.68 -38.23
N MET A 703 -15.81 -30.82 -38.71
CA MET A 703 -15.95 -30.47 -40.12
C MET A 703 -15.36 -29.08 -40.37
N GLU A 704 -14.49 -28.97 -41.37
CA GLU A 704 -13.93 -27.69 -41.81
C GLU A 704 -14.75 -27.13 -42.98
N THR A 705 -15.12 -25.86 -42.86
CA THR A 705 -15.88 -25.10 -43.86
C THR A 705 -15.06 -23.89 -44.28
N VAL A 706 -14.83 -23.75 -45.58
CA VAL A 706 -14.13 -22.59 -46.14
C VAL A 706 -15.14 -21.49 -46.43
N VAL A 707 -14.94 -20.32 -45.83
CA VAL A 707 -15.75 -19.12 -46.10
C VAL A 707 -15.14 -18.37 -47.27
N ASN A 708 -15.92 -18.17 -48.33
CA ASN A 708 -15.47 -17.56 -49.58
C ASN A 708 -16.01 -16.14 -49.77
N SER A 709 -15.29 -15.33 -50.54
CA SER A 709 -15.66 -13.96 -50.84
C SER A 709 -16.93 -13.87 -51.70
N PRO A 710 -17.97 -13.11 -51.29
CA PRO A 710 -19.19 -12.95 -52.07
C PRO A 710 -19.04 -12.00 -53.28
N LEU A 711 -18.01 -11.13 -53.27
CA LEU A 711 -17.72 -10.15 -54.32
C LEU A 711 -16.21 -9.96 -54.52
N SER A 712 -15.82 -9.31 -55.62
CA SER A 712 -14.45 -8.86 -55.85
C SER A 712 -14.28 -7.45 -55.27
N GLY A 713 -13.18 -7.19 -54.58
CA GLY A 713 -12.91 -5.90 -53.93
C GLY A 713 -11.63 -5.92 -53.12
N THR A 714 -11.47 -4.95 -52.23
CA THR A 714 -10.34 -4.85 -51.28
C THR A 714 -10.84 -5.14 -49.87
N VAL A 715 -10.13 -5.99 -49.12
CA VAL A 715 -10.45 -6.27 -47.71
C VAL A 715 -10.20 -4.99 -46.90
N ALA A 716 -11.27 -4.36 -46.42
CA ALA A 716 -11.18 -3.13 -45.64
C ALA A 716 -10.73 -3.40 -44.21
N LYS A 717 -11.27 -4.47 -43.59
CA LYS A 717 -10.97 -4.82 -42.20
C LYS A 717 -11.26 -6.28 -41.90
N VAL A 718 -10.46 -6.90 -41.02
CA VAL A 718 -10.66 -8.28 -40.53
C VAL A 718 -10.93 -8.25 -39.03
N TYR A 719 -12.08 -8.81 -38.61
CA TYR A 719 -12.57 -8.72 -37.23
C TYR A 719 -12.25 -9.97 -36.39
N VAL A 720 -11.67 -11.00 -37.00
CA VAL A 720 -11.43 -12.30 -36.38
C VAL A 720 -9.96 -12.72 -36.49
N LYS A 721 -9.52 -13.58 -35.57
CA LYS A 721 -8.17 -14.16 -35.54
C LYS A 721 -8.27 -15.69 -35.52
N PRO A 722 -7.21 -16.44 -35.91
CA PRO A 722 -7.13 -17.87 -35.61
C PRO A 722 -7.48 -18.14 -34.14
N ASP A 723 -8.18 -19.24 -33.91
CA ASP A 723 -8.78 -19.66 -32.63
C ASP A 723 -9.97 -18.84 -32.10
N SER A 724 -10.47 -17.83 -32.83
CA SER A 724 -11.72 -17.13 -32.42
C SER A 724 -12.93 -18.06 -32.52
N SER A 725 -13.81 -18.05 -31.51
CA SER A 725 -15.09 -18.76 -31.53
C SER A 725 -16.18 -17.83 -32.03
N LEU A 726 -16.83 -18.20 -33.13
CA LEU A 726 -17.89 -17.42 -33.76
C LEU A 726 -19.26 -18.11 -33.58
N GLU A 727 -20.29 -17.31 -33.42
CA GLU A 727 -21.68 -17.68 -33.62
C GLU A 727 -22.12 -17.42 -35.08
N GLY A 728 -23.30 -17.93 -35.45
CA GLY A 728 -23.90 -17.61 -36.74
C GLY A 728 -24.09 -16.09 -36.91
N ASP A 729 -23.84 -15.61 -38.13
CA ASP A 729 -23.87 -14.21 -38.56
C ASP A 729 -22.78 -13.30 -37.92
N ASP A 730 -21.84 -13.82 -37.12
CA ASP A 730 -20.71 -13.01 -36.63
C ASP A 730 -19.84 -12.48 -37.77
N LEU A 731 -19.53 -11.19 -37.75
CA LEU A 731 -18.78 -10.49 -38.78
C LEU A 731 -17.33 -10.97 -38.79
N ILE A 732 -16.93 -11.56 -39.91
CA ILE A 732 -15.58 -12.06 -40.16
C ILE A 732 -14.70 -10.93 -40.72
N LEU A 733 -15.16 -10.28 -41.79
CA LEU A 733 -14.43 -9.20 -42.46
C LEU A 733 -15.34 -8.31 -43.30
N GLU A 734 -14.79 -7.17 -43.72
CA GLU A 734 -15.41 -6.21 -44.62
C GLU A 734 -14.63 -6.10 -45.93
N ILE A 735 -15.37 -6.03 -47.05
CA ILE A 735 -14.85 -5.84 -48.41
C ILE A 735 -15.45 -4.55 -48.96
N SER A 736 -14.58 -3.63 -49.35
CA SER A 736 -14.93 -2.44 -50.14
C SER A 736 -14.77 -2.76 -51.62
N GLU A 737 -15.74 -2.40 -52.46
CA GLU A 737 -15.65 -2.53 -53.92
C GLU A 737 -14.48 -1.74 -54.51
#